data_AF-A0A212TNI5-F1
#
_entry.id   AF-A0A212TNI5-F1
#
_cell.length_a   1.000
_cell.length_b   1.000
_cell.length_c   1.000
_cell.angle_alpha   90.00
_cell.angle_beta   90.00
_cell.angle_gamma   90.00
#
_symmetry.space_group_name_H-M   'P 1'
#
loop_
_entity.id
_entity.type
_entity.pdbx_description
1 polymer ?
#
loop_
_entity_poly.entity_id
_entity_poly.type
_entity_poly.pdbx_seq_one_letter_code
_entity_poly.pdbx_strand_id
1 'polypeptide(L)'
;MSEKLSYSAISGALIFGALTTLAGCTGSDNDASQGVPEGEAIVEAFLSEKAIQIGGATTAVARAEMGDTDWAIYNMANRLAMTPIQSAAGAVNEIELESFIQDILVVSYNSRTYALAAVRESGIAVVDITDPAAMEVLHTTPVNYYQDGITFAEGGGDLVTDVVIEGHGFIKSLETDGTDLWIADESYGIHRTALANVISATPVTEDDGTLLIDAEVYTLQYSGEHPWGAPADLQLHEDGNLYAAIGFLGLGVYDPATLDRVGYYNLYTDTSVSEDWFLNMDVSNEVFDPGTHIDPDTGMPNYNQASFEIQDVWHGDVDAPTPWADFDRYGKYYYKANKLDVETYGGSGETIVYLAYGLAGLVAVDATDPGNITYQGYAPAVPAHGPDEPIGEQSKSLFPYFGVGMLKEAGVVDVEVDTANDRVLYADHFAGLVAIEGAQTPSTSWQQQGAPFDNDDNPLLHWPDYEFVTSYDMGAWDPDDNESLPIWMYEAPSLLVTGEVSGHGNALFLMPTVSDTTGAIDVVQATGAGGLNFMDLGDLTTGETDMSTKFTVPAYFASTEETYAASDGTPTAPLAVGHTQGVAATSQYLYMADGPHGMSVWQVADEDGNPLDEPHVVANTVVDEYEVDNPDGSTVYPTPHAYNVIMGGGDNMAYVMSQSLGLRRVDVSGAESGQGLPGTPLLLTPQPSDFYEHNLATGSYGGISRQDHAYDVDFHDNYAVVADGSNGLTVYDMTMNPSDGTGNHVVANLGSATGKPQLGRASGVELWTNPENGSVYAFVAAGHSGIAVVDMTDLLVNGNAPGMELIKIFQPIKIEEELDGTVHIGKADSRSVDVDVIGEHAYFSYGGFGLLAYSIDDLLAPLPDGVEPDRVFTPGGGGADYRPEAVAQYRLQEEPGLEDSDPEALYMTPQHFPADTLLIDGDGHWYTLDESKLLFYVAYGEAGVAKLDWSDPANPVLMEHQQTVGEATGTAIANGRVYVADGGGGLVVFRQ
;
A
#
# COMPACT_ATOMS: atom_id res chain seq x y z
N MET A 1 82.05 3.01 -9.83
CA MET A 1 82.62 2.12 -10.87
C MET A 1 81.51 1.94 -11.90
N SER A 2 81.51 2.75 -12.96
CA SER A 2 82.17 2.50 -14.24
C SER A 2 81.47 1.42 -15.07
N GLU A 3 81.14 1.84 -16.30
CA GLU A 3 80.69 1.09 -17.49
C GLU A 3 79.17 0.99 -17.69
N LYS A 4 78.58 1.85 -18.55
CA LYS A 4 78.59 1.84 -20.03
C LYS A 4 77.92 0.59 -20.62
N LEU A 5 76.76 0.76 -21.24
CA LEU A 5 76.64 0.71 -22.70
C LEU A 5 75.27 1.21 -23.17
N SER A 6 75.33 1.78 -24.37
CA SER A 6 74.41 2.73 -24.95
C SER A 6 73.42 2.13 -25.95
N TYR A 7 72.38 2.93 -26.22
CA TYR A 7 71.72 3.21 -27.52
C TYR A 7 70.49 2.40 -27.99
N SER A 8 69.41 3.20 -28.10
CA SER A 8 68.56 3.41 -29.30
C SER A 8 67.21 2.70 -29.37
N ALA A 9 66.20 3.48 -28.99
CA ALA A 9 64.87 3.64 -29.57
C ALA A 9 64.57 2.97 -30.93
N ILE A 10 63.38 2.39 -31.06
CA ILE A 10 62.27 2.88 -31.89
C ILE A 10 60.94 2.28 -31.37
N SER A 11 59.93 3.13 -31.39
CA SER A 11 58.58 3.01 -30.85
C SER A 11 57.66 2.02 -31.59
N GLY A 12 56.70 1.46 -30.84
CA GLY A 12 55.50 0.80 -31.34
C GLY A 12 54.59 0.53 -30.15
N ALA A 13 53.63 1.42 -29.93
CA ALA A 13 52.72 1.42 -28.79
C ALA A 13 51.74 0.24 -28.86
N LEU A 14 51.64 -0.49 -27.75
CA LEU A 14 50.53 -1.40 -27.43
C LEU A 14 49.90 -0.87 -26.14
N ILE A 15 48.58 -0.73 -26.24
CA ILE A 15 47.62 -0.21 -25.28
C ILE A 15 47.41 -1.26 -24.18
N PHE A 16 47.40 -0.82 -22.93
CA PHE A 16 46.75 -1.53 -21.82
C PHE A 16 46.10 -0.50 -20.90
N GLY A 17 44.83 -0.76 -20.58
CA GLY A 17 43.95 0.08 -19.77
C GLY A 17 44.47 0.25 -18.35
N ALA A 18 44.25 1.44 -17.81
CA ALA A 18 44.61 1.81 -16.46
C ALA A 18 43.35 1.78 -15.58
N LEU A 19 43.35 0.84 -14.64
CA LEU A 19 42.79 1.01 -13.30
C LEU A 19 43.20 2.38 -12.76
N THR A 20 42.23 3.21 -12.40
CA THR A 20 42.43 4.45 -11.67
C THR A 20 42.25 4.19 -10.17
N THR A 21 43.32 3.79 -9.51
CA THR A 21 43.48 3.99 -8.06
C THR A 21 44.20 5.31 -7.80
N LEU A 22 43.72 5.98 -6.75
CA LEU A 22 44.05 7.30 -6.23
C LEU A 22 45.49 7.82 -6.35
N ALA A 23 45.53 9.15 -6.48
CA ALA A 23 46.68 10.01 -6.37
C ALA A 23 47.32 9.98 -4.97
N GLY A 24 48.64 10.12 -4.94
CA GLY A 24 49.34 10.70 -3.79
C GLY A 24 50.59 9.94 -3.36
N CYS A 25 51.75 10.33 -3.90
CA CYS A 25 52.99 10.39 -3.12
C CYS A 25 54.14 11.02 -3.91
N THR A 26 54.48 12.29 -3.61
CA THR A 26 55.87 12.76 -3.66
C THR A 26 56.10 13.83 -2.59
N GLY A 27 56.97 13.54 -1.62
CA GLY A 27 57.45 14.52 -0.65
C GLY A 27 57.94 13.89 0.64
N SER A 28 59.24 13.65 0.73
CA SER A 28 59.93 13.19 1.95
C SER A 28 59.81 14.23 3.07
N ASP A 29 59.43 13.81 4.27
CA ASP A 29 60.13 14.17 5.51
C ASP A 29 59.71 13.22 6.64
N ASN A 30 60.66 12.87 7.49
CA ASN A 30 60.50 11.95 8.60
C ASN A 30 59.61 12.58 9.69
N ASP A 31 58.40 12.07 9.88
CA ASP A 31 57.69 12.15 11.16
C ASP A 31 57.24 10.75 11.58
N ALA A 32 57.49 10.43 12.84
CA ALA A 32 57.17 9.16 13.46
C ALA A 32 55.99 9.39 14.42
N SER A 33 54.82 9.71 13.85
CA SER A 33 53.55 9.32 14.43
C SER A 33 53.12 8.02 13.74
N GLN A 34 52.90 6.97 14.52
CA GLN A 34 52.24 5.77 14.04
C GLN A 34 50.88 6.22 13.47
N GLY A 35 50.65 6.04 12.17
CA GLY A 35 49.32 6.18 11.62
C GLY A 35 48.42 5.20 12.38
N VAL A 36 47.33 5.70 12.95
CA VAL A 36 46.23 4.84 13.37
C VAL A 36 45.77 4.15 12.08
N PRO A 37 45.64 2.81 12.04
CA PRO A 37 45.04 2.15 10.89
C PRO A 37 43.69 2.82 10.59
N GLU A 38 43.42 3.19 9.35
CA GLU A 38 42.07 3.54 8.90
C GLU A 38 41.39 2.22 8.52
N GLY A 39 40.28 1.90 9.16
CA GLY A 39 39.45 0.74 8.84
C GLY A 39 38.03 1.18 8.59
N GLU A 40 37.24 0.28 8.02
CA GLU A 40 35.89 0.57 7.57
C GLU A 40 34.94 0.58 8.76
N ALA A 41 34.22 1.69 8.95
CA ALA A 41 33.25 1.82 10.03
C ALA A 41 31.92 1.20 9.59
N ILE A 42 31.74 -0.07 9.92
CA ILE A 42 30.47 -0.80 9.72
C ILE A 42 29.94 -1.18 11.10
N VAL A 43 28.92 -0.45 11.54
CA VAL A 43 28.24 -0.71 12.81
C VAL A 43 27.04 -1.61 12.54
N GLU A 44 27.06 -2.83 13.09
CA GLU A 44 25.93 -3.75 13.00
C GLU A 44 24.66 -3.12 13.55
N ALA A 45 23.55 -3.26 12.83
CA ALA A 45 22.24 -2.77 13.26
C ALA A 45 21.44 -3.87 13.97
N PHE A 46 20.49 -3.44 14.79
CA PHE A 46 19.75 -4.33 15.69
C PHE A 46 18.27 -3.97 15.73
N LEU A 47 17.43 -4.98 15.94
CA LEU A 47 15.99 -4.90 16.11
C LEU A 47 15.60 -5.11 17.60
N SER A 48 16.54 -4.97 18.53
CA SER A 48 16.37 -5.43 19.91
C SER A 48 15.45 -4.51 20.74
N GLU A 49 15.44 -3.21 20.47
CA GLU A 49 14.57 -2.23 21.13
C GLU A 49 13.93 -1.27 20.11
N LYS A 50 12.61 -1.09 20.16
CA LYS A 50 11.90 0.00 19.47
C LYS A 50 12.28 1.33 20.15
N ALA A 51 13.09 2.15 19.48
CA ALA A 51 13.56 3.43 19.99
C ALA A 51 12.45 4.50 19.93
N ILE A 52 11.79 4.61 18.77
CA ILE A 52 10.69 5.55 18.55
C ILE A 52 9.82 5.10 17.37
N GLN A 53 8.58 5.57 17.35
CA GLN A 53 7.69 5.56 16.19
C GLN A 53 7.22 7.00 15.93
N ILE A 54 7.27 7.44 14.67
CA ILE A 54 6.97 8.80 14.24
C ILE A 54 5.84 8.76 13.21
N GLY A 55 4.83 9.61 13.40
CA GLY A 55 3.68 9.69 12.50
C GLY A 55 2.64 8.61 12.78
N GLY A 56 1.99 8.15 11.72
CA GLY A 56 0.91 7.18 11.71
C GLY A 56 -0.34 7.72 11.03
N ALA A 57 -0.96 6.89 10.20
CA ALA A 57 -2.24 7.14 9.55
C ALA A 57 -3.36 7.33 10.58
N THR A 58 -4.33 8.17 10.24
CA THR A 58 -5.55 8.35 11.01
C THR A 58 -6.71 7.79 10.19
N THR A 59 -7.31 6.73 10.71
CA THR A 59 -8.28 5.88 9.99
C THR A 59 -9.55 5.60 10.80
N ALA A 60 -9.54 5.92 12.08
CA ALA A 60 -10.66 5.73 12.98
C ALA A 60 -10.91 7.04 13.73
N VAL A 61 -12.19 7.43 13.81
CA VAL A 61 -12.60 8.63 14.51
C VAL A 61 -13.98 8.44 15.15
N ALA A 62 -14.15 8.97 16.35
CA ALA A 62 -15.41 8.93 17.08
C ALA A 62 -15.65 10.21 17.88
N ARG A 63 -16.93 10.50 18.13
CA ARG A 63 -17.36 11.64 18.96
C ARG A 63 -17.62 11.18 20.40
N ALA A 64 -17.08 11.91 21.38
CA ALA A 64 -17.46 11.77 22.78
C ALA A 64 -18.07 13.05 23.34
N GLU A 65 -19.32 12.96 23.78
CA GLU A 65 -20.00 14.04 24.50
C GLU A 65 -19.68 13.94 26.00
N MET A 66 -18.86 14.87 26.51
CA MET A 66 -18.40 14.85 27.91
C MET A 66 -18.69 16.18 28.61
N GLY A 67 -19.82 16.22 29.31
CA GLY A 67 -20.26 17.44 30.01
C GLY A 67 -20.80 18.47 29.02
N ASP A 68 -20.19 19.66 28.98
CA ASP A 68 -20.56 20.74 28.05
C ASP A 68 -19.59 20.81 26.84
N THR A 69 -18.78 19.78 26.62
CA THR A 69 -17.73 19.76 25.59
C THR A 69 -17.80 18.48 24.78
N ASP A 70 -17.86 18.63 23.47
CA ASP A 70 -17.66 17.55 22.51
C ASP A 70 -16.17 17.34 22.26
N TRP A 71 -15.77 16.08 22.21
CA TRP A 71 -14.40 15.68 21.94
C TRP A 71 -14.36 14.78 20.72
N ALA A 72 -13.34 15.00 19.89
CA ALA A 72 -12.95 14.06 18.86
C ALA A 72 -11.95 13.09 19.48
N ILE A 73 -12.18 11.80 19.28
CA ILE A 73 -11.26 10.72 19.61
C ILE A 73 -10.87 10.07 18.30
N TYR A 74 -9.58 9.83 18.09
CA TYR A 74 -9.08 9.34 16.81
C TYR A 74 -7.78 8.56 17.01
N ASN A 75 -7.37 7.78 16.01
CA ASN A 75 -6.09 7.10 16.04
C ASN A 75 -4.99 7.86 15.29
N MET A 76 -3.75 7.56 15.64
CA MET A 76 -2.58 7.77 14.79
C MET A 76 -1.77 6.47 14.86
N ALA A 77 -2.01 5.58 13.90
CA ALA A 77 -1.67 4.16 13.98
C ALA A 77 -2.21 3.49 15.27
N ASN A 78 -1.34 3.17 16.22
CA ASN A 78 -1.68 2.55 17.51
C ASN A 78 -1.86 3.56 18.66
N ARG A 79 -1.70 4.86 18.41
CA ARG A 79 -1.93 5.90 19.42
C ARG A 79 -3.37 6.35 19.41
N LEU A 80 -4.07 6.23 20.53
CA LEU A 80 -5.40 6.80 20.73
C LEU A 80 -5.25 8.25 21.21
N ALA A 81 -5.79 9.19 20.45
CA ALA A 81 -5.69 10.62 20.69
C ALA A 81 -7.07 11.26 20.92
N MET A 82 -7.10 12.35 21.69
CA MET A 82 -8.33 13.03 22.06
C MET A 82 -8.14 14.55 22.17
N THR A 83 -9.00 15.32 21.49
CA THR A 83 -8.94 16.80 21.42
C THR A 83 -10.36 17.41 21.42
N PRO A 84 -10.58 18.59 22.04
CA PRO A 84 -11.90 19.19 22.08
C PRO A 84 -12.31 19.74 20.71
N ILE A 85 -13.57 19.53 20.31
CA ILE A 85 -14.11 20.02 19.04
C ILE A 85 -14.46 21.50 19.18
N GLN A 86 -13.71 22.34 18.49
CA GLN A 86 -13.90 23.79 18.47
C GLN A 86 -13.19 24.39 17.24
N SER A 87 -13.52 25.63 16.88
CA SER A 87 -12.99 26.31 15.69
C SER A 87 -11.51 26.74 15.76
N ALA A 88 -10.78 26.32 16.79
CA ALA A 88 -9.35 26.53 16.92
C ALA A 88 -8.72 25.25 17.48
N ALA A 89 -7.55 24.86 16.95
CA ALA A 89 -6.88 23.63 17.38
C ALA A 89 -6.72 23.58 18.92
N GLY A 90 -7.30 22.54 19.51
CA GLY A 90 -7.24 22.25 20.95
C GLY A 90 -5.94 21.56 21.34
N ALA A 91 -5.80 21.26 22.64
CA ALA A 91 -4.72 20.39 23.11
C ALA A 91 -5.08 18.93 22.81
N VAL A 92 -4.12 18.18 22.28
CA VAL A 92 -4.23 16.74 22.05
C VAL A 92 -3.71 16.01 23.29
N ASN A 93 -4.44 14.99 23.73
CA ASN A 93 -4.00 14.04 24.76
C ASN A 93 -3.95 12.66 24.13
N GLU A 94 -2.90 11.89 24.41
CA GLU A 94 -2.62 10.65 23.68
C GLU A 94 -2.27 9.51 24.65
N ILE A 95 -2.57 8.29 24.25
CA ILE A 95 -2.11 7.06 24.91
C ILE A 95 -1.82 5.99 23.85
N GLU A 96 -0.72 5.25 24.04
CA GLU A 96 -0.31 4.19 23.11
C GLU A 96 -1.02 2.87 23.44
N LEU A 97 -1.51 2.18 22.40
CA LEU A 97 -2.08 0.82 22.45
C LEU A 97 -1.13 -0.19 21.80
N GLU A 98 -1.44 -1.48 21.94
CA GLU A 98 -0.54 -2.58 21.56
C GLU A 98 -0.40 -2.78 20.05
N SER A 99 -1.43 -2.43 19.26
CA SER A 99 -1.47 -2.61 17.80
C SER A 99 -2.28 -1.50 17.13
N PHE A 100 -2.32 -1.49 15.80
CA PHE A 100 -3.06 -0.53 14.98
C PHE A 100 -4.54 -0.50 15.35
N ILE A 101 -5.09 0.70 15.52
CA ILE A 101 -6.52 0.89 15.86
C ILE A 101 -7.36 0.88 14.58
N GLN A 102 -8.29 -0.07 14.47
CA GLN A 102 -9.19 -0.20 13.33
C GLN A 102 -10.49 0.61 13.51
N ASP A 103 -11.01 0.64 14.73
CA ASP A 103 -12.28 1.32 15.07
C ASP A 103 -12.28 1.75 16.55
N ILE A 104 -13.10 2.76 16.87
CA ILE A 104 -13.23 3.37 18.19
C ILE A 104 -14.71 3.52 18.56
N LEU A 105 -15.16 2.72 19.52
CA LEU A 105 -16.51 2.82 20.06
C LEU A 105 -16.51 3.54 21.42
N VAL A 106 -17.24 4.66 21.52
CA VAL A 106 -17.35 5.43 22.77
C VAL A 106 -18.53 4.97 23.61
N VAL A 107 -18.27 4.55 24.85
CA VAL A 107 -19.29 3.96 25.73
C VAL A 107 -19.34 4.64 27.10
N SER A 108 -20.53 5.06 27.51
CA SER A 108 -20.79 5.54 28.87
C SER A 108 -21.24 4.39 29.78
N TYR A 109 -20.45 4.04 30.79
CA TYR A 109 -20.74 2.93 31.70
C TYR A 109 -20.45 3.29 33.16
N ASN A 110 -21.42 3.10 34.05
CA ASN A 110 -21.31 3.41 35.49
C ASN A 110 -20.78 4.83 35.82
N SER A 111 -21.24 5.84 35.08
CA SER A 111 -20.80 7.26 35.22
C SER A 111 -19.34 7.53 34.86
N ARG A 112 -18.72 6.63 34.09
CA ARG A 112 -17.44 6.82 33.40
C ARG A 112 -17.67 6.75 31.89
N THR A 113 -16.73 7.30 31.15
CA THR A 113 -16.71 7.24 29.69
C THR A 113 -15.48 6.44 29.27
N TYR A 114 -15.67 5.46 28.41
CA TYR A 114 -14.62 4.58 27.89
C TYR A 114 -14.56 4.69 26.38
N ALA A 115 -13.36 4.54 25.82
CA ALA A 115 -13.16 4.19 24.42
C ALA A 115 -12.83 2.69 24.37
N LEU A 116 -13.62 1.93 23.61
CA LEU A 116 -13.32 0.56 23.23
C LEU A 116 -12.68 0.64 21.85
N ALA A 117 -11.40 0.27 21.75
CA ALA A 117 -10.67 0.29 20.50
C ALA A 117 -10.50 -1.13 19.95
N ALA A 118 -10.87 -1.33 18.69
CA ALA A 118 -10.53 -2.54 17.94
C ALA A 118 -9.05 -2.46 17.53
N VAL A 119 -8.22 -3.40 17.98
CA VAL A 119 -6.75 -3.38 17.80
C VAL A 119 -6.26 -4.63 17.07
N ARG A 120 -6.87 -4.92 15.91
CA ARG A 120 -6.57 -6.08 15.04
C ARG A 120 -6.57 -7.39 15.84
N GLU A 121 -5.56 -8.24 15.69
CA GLU A 121 -5.43 -9.56 16.35
C GLU A 121 -5.18 -9.44 17.86
N SER A 122 -4.80 -8.26 18.36
CA SER A 122 -4.71 -8.04 19.82
C SER A 122 -6.10 -8.01 20.48
N GLY A 123 -7.17 -7.81 19.69
CA GLY A 123 -8.56 -7.86 20.13
C GLY A 123 -9.12 -6.49 20.50
N ILE A 124 -9.66 -6.36 21.71
CA ILE A 124 -10.36 -5.14 22.16
C ILE A 124 -9.64 -4.51 23.34
N ALA A 125 -9.14 -3.29 23.15
CA ALA A 125 -8.56 -2.45 24.18
C ALA A 125 -9.63 -1.57 24.85
N VAL A 126 -9.67 -1.57 26.18
CA VAL A 126 -10.58 -0.72 26.97
C VAL A 126 -9.80 0.42 27.60
N VAL A 127 -10.09 1.64 27.19
CA VAL A 127 -9.43 2.86 27.69
C VAL A 127 -10.43 3.70 28.47
N ASP A 128 -10.13 4.02 29.73
CA ASP A 128 -10.89 5.04 30.47
C ASP A 128 -10.49 6.42 29.99
N ILE A 129 -11.44 7.12 29.38
CA ILE A 129 -11.27 8.46 28.82
C ILE A 129 -12.03 9.53 29.63
N THR A 130 -12.51 9.19 30.82
CA THR A 130 -13.31 10.10 31.67
C THR A 130 -12.58 11.40 31.99
N ASP A 131 -11.25 11.36 32.09
CA ASP A 131 -10.36 12.52 32.16
C ASP A 131 -9.40 12.47 30.96
N PRO A 132 -9.64 13.24 29.89
CA PRO A 132 -8.83 13.18 28.67
C PRO A 132 -7.33 13.40 28.91
N ALA A 133 -6.95 14.18 29.93
CA ALA A 133 -5.55 14.43 30.26
C ALA A 133 -4.89 13.30 31.08
N ALA A 134 -5.66 12.29 31.49
CA ALA A 134 -5.22 11.17 32.32
C ALA A 134 -5.89 9.86 31.87
N MET A 135 -5.90 9.61 30.56
CA MET A 135 -6.39 8.35 30.00
C MET A 135 -5.64 7.15 30.59
N GLU A 136 -6.34 6.03 30.76
CA GLU A 136 -5.79 4.79 31.33
C GLU A 136 -6.25 3.58 30.51
N VAL A 137 -5.31 2.84 29.92
CA VAL A 137 -5.59 1.52 29.36
C VAL A 137 -5.85 0.56 30.51
N LEU A 138 -7.05 -0.04 30.56
CA LEU A 138 -7.41 -0.99 31.59
C LEU A 138 -6.89 -2.39 31.27
N HIS A 139 -7.11 -2.84 30.03
CA HIS A 139 -6.62 -4.09 29.47
C HIS A 139 -6.91 -4.13 27.96
N THR A 140 -6.21 -5.04 27.27
CA THR A 140 -6.53 -5.51 25.92
C THR A 140 -6.92 -6.98 26.02
N THR A 141 -7.99 -7.40 25.33
CA THR A 141 -8.49 -8.77 25.41
C THR A 141 -8.60 -9.37 24.00
N PRO A 142 -7.84 -10.42 23.67
CA PRO A 142 -7.96 -11.08 22.37
C PRO A 142 -9.30 -11.79 22.25
N VAL A 143 -9.78 -11.93 21.03
CA VAL A 143 -10.96 -12.74 20.67
C VAL A 143 -10.45 -13.95 19.89
N ASN A 144 -10.92 -15.15 20.20
CA ASN A 144 -10.60 -16.35 19.44
C ASN A 144 -11.73 -16.67 18.45
N TYR A 145 -11.43 -17.52 17.47
CA TYR A 145 -12.43 -18.13 16.61
C TYR A 145 -12.04 -19.57 16.28
N TYR A 146 -13.03 -20.37 15.89
CA TYR A 146 -12.86 -21.73 15.39
C TYR A 146 -13.94 -22.04 14.37
N GLN A 147 -13.56 -22.52 13.18
CA GLN A 147 -14.48 -23.04 12.20
C GLN A 147 -13.93 -24.30 11.52
N ASP A 148 -14.74 -25.36 11.48
CA ASP A 148 -14.43 -26.60 10.78
C ASP A 148 -15.32 -26.83 9.55
N GLY A 149 -14.98 -27.87 8.76
CA GLY A 149 -15.81 -28.30 7.64
C GLY A 149 -15.74 -27.36 6.42
N ILE A 150 -14.72 -26.50 6.34
CA ILE A 150 -14.53 -25.60 5.20
C ILE A 150 -14.10 -26.42 3.98
N THR A 151 -14.64 -26.04 2.82
CA THR A 151 -14.26 -26.60 1.52
C THR A 151 -13.98 -25.46 0.55
N PHE A 152 -12.87 -25.54 -0.17
CA PHE A 152 -12.51 -24.57 -1.21
C PHE A 152 -11.79 -25.23 -2.39
N ALA A 153 -11.73 -24.54 -3.53
CA ALA A 153 -10.88 -24.93 -4.65
C ALA A 153 -9.48 -24.32 -4.50
N GLU A 154 -8.43 -25.15 -4.51
CA GLU A 154 -7.03 -24.68 -4.49
C GLU A 154 -6.59 -24.18 -5.88
N GLY A 155 -5.39 -23.61 -6.00
CA GLY A 155 -4.89 -23.01 -7.24
C GLY A 155 -4.89 -23.91 -8.48
N GLY A 156 -4.79 -25.23 -8.34
CA GLY A 156 -4.94 -26.25 -9.40
C GLY A 156 -6.40 -26.64 -9.71
N GLY A 157 -7.35 -26.18 -8.90
CA GLY A 157 -8.79 -26.38 -9.01
C GLY A 157 -9.30 -27.62 -8.28
N ASP A 158 -8.43 -28.41 -7.64
CA ASP A 158 -8.88 -29.52 -6.80
C ASP A 158 -9.59 -29.01 -5.54
N LEU A 159 -10.51 -29.81 -5.01
CA LEU A 159 -11.26 -29.44 -3.81
C LEU A 159 -10.51 -29.92 -2.56
N VAL A 160 -10.16 -28.96 -1.70
CA VAL A 160 -9.66 -29.22 -0.36
C VAL A 160 -10.85 -29.18 0.60
N THR A 161 -11.11 -30.27 1.31
CA THR A 161 -12.27 -30.44 2.19
C THR A 161 -11.86 -30.61 3.64
N ASP A 162 -12.80 -30.37 4.55
CA ASP A 162 -12.61 -30.54 6.00
C ASP A 162 -11.48 -29.67 6.57
N VAL A 163 -11.29 -28.48 5.97
CA VAL A 163 -10.33 -27.48 6.45
C VAL A 163 -10.84 -26.87 7.76
N VAL A 164 -9.89 -26.62 8.66
CA VAL A 164 -10.11 -25.95 9.94
C VAL A 164 -9.35 -24.64 9.92
N ILE A 165 -10.03 -23.57 10.34
CA ILE A 165 -9.40 -22.29 10.67
C ILE A 165 -9.64 -22.01 12.16
N GLU A 166 -8.59 -21.57 12.85
CA GLU A 166 -8.64 -21.20 14.26
C GLU A 166 -7.51 -20.22 14.57
N GLY A 167 -7.70 -19.31 15.52
CA GLY A 167 -6.67 -18.33 15.87
C GLY A 167 -7.22 -17.16 16.66
N HIS A 168 -6.43 -16.07 16.70
CA HIS A 168 -6.88 -14.77 17.18
C HIS A 168 -7.58 -14.02 16.06
N GLY A 169 -8.78 -13.52 16.34
CA GLY A 169 -9.60 -12.80 15.36
C GLY A 169 -9.07 -11.40 15.07
N PHE A 170 -9.11 -11.01 13.80
CA PHE A 170 -8.80 -9.65 13.37
C PHE A 170 -10.01 -8.74 13.62
N ILE A 171 -9.99 -7.97 14.70
CA ILE A 171 -11.15 -7.17 15.09
C ILE A 171 -11.17 -5.85 14.31
N LYS A 172 -12.29 -5.61 13.62
CA LYS A 172 -12.43 -4.50 12.67
C LYS A 172 -13.38 -3.40 13.11
N SER A 173 -14.56 -3.75 13.61
CA SER A 173 -15.61 -2.79 14.02
C SER A 173 -16.36 -3.28 15.27
N LEU A 174 -16.87 -2.35 16.07
CA LEU A 174 -17.54 -2.59 17.34
C LEU A 174 -18.87 -1.83 17.43
N GLU A 175 -19.91 -2.47 17.97
CA GLU A 175 -21.22 -1.85 18.17
C GLU A 175 -21.87 -2.26 19.50
N THR A 176 -22.66 -1.40 20.14
CA THR A 176 -23.31 -1.69 21.43
C THR A 176 -24.66 -1.02 21.64
N ASP A 177 -25.55 -1.71 22.34
CA ASP A 177 -26.81 -1.16 22.87
C ASP A 177 -26.67 -0.68 24.34
N GLY A 178 -25.44 -0.70 24.88
CA GLY A 178 -25.11 -0.43 26.27
C GLY A 178 -25.30 -1.63 27.22
N THR A 179 -25.72 -2.79 26.72
CA THR A 179 -25.86 -4.04 27.47
C THR A 179 -25.02 -5.16 26.85
N ASP A 180 -25.14 -5.35 25.54
CA ASP A 180 -24.38 -6.30 24.73
C ASP A 180 -23.39 -5.53 23.82
N LEU A 181 -22.32 -6.20 23.43
CA LEU A 181 -21.32 -5.74 22.49
C LEU A 181 -21.30 -6.72 21.31
N TRP A 182 -21.43 -6.20 20.11
CA TRP A 182 -21.21 -6.91 18.85
C TRP A 182 -19.84 -6.55 18.30
N ILE A 183 -19.17 -7.55 17.74
CA ILE A 183 -17.78 -7.47 17.32
C ILE A 183 -17.70 -8.03 15.90
N ALA A 184 -17.23 -7.22 14.95
CA ALA A 184 -16.86 -7.68 13.62
C ALA A 184 -15.43 -8.21 13.64
N ASP A 185 -15.29 -9.49 13.32
CA ASP A 185 -14.03 -10.22 13.21
C ASP A 185 -13.82 -10.65 11.76
N GLU A 186 -12.87 -10.02 11.06
CA GLU A 186 -12.58 -10.30 9.65
C GLU A 186 -12.11 -11.75 9.44
N SER A 187 -11.60 -12.42 10.47
CA SER A 187 -11.13 -13.80 10.42
C SER A 187 -12.25 -14.84 10.58
N TYR A 188 -13.48 -14.44 10.88
CA TYR A 188 -14.57 -15.38 11.18
C TYR A 188 -15.98 -14.87 10.83
N GLY A 189 -16.37 -13.72 11.35
CA GLY A 189 -17.74 -13.22 11.28
C GLY A 189 -18.12 -12.33 12.45
N ILE A 190 -19.33 -12.47 12.98
CA ILE A 190 -19.86 -11.57 14.00
C ILE A 190 -19.95 -12.29 15.33
N HIS A 191 -19.32 -11.73 16.36
CA HIS A 191 -19.43 -12.18 17.73
C HIS A 191 -20.36 -11.28 18.54
N ARG A 192 -20.93 -11.83 19.61
CA ARG A 192 -21.66 -11.08 20.63
C ARG A 192 -21.24 -11.54 22.02
N THR A 193 -20.99 -10.57 22.89
CA THR A 193 -20.76 -10.78 24.32
C THR A 193 -21.51 -9.74 25.13
N ALA A 194 -21.82 -10.01 26.40
CA ALA A 194 -22.29 -8.95 27.29
C ALA A 194 -21.22 -7.86 27.40
N LEU A 195 -21.59 -6.59 27.26
CA LEU A 195 -20.67 -5.45 27.39
C LEU A 195 -19.92 -5.48 28.73
N ALA A 196 -20.58 -5.94 29.79
CA ALA A 196 -19.99 -6.09 31.11
C ALA A 196 -18.84 -7.11 31.19
N ASN A 197 -18.74 -8.05 30.23
CA ASN A 197 -17.61 -8.98 30.12
C ASN A 197 -16.34 -8.28 29.66
N VAL A 198 -16.45 -7.17 28.90
CA VAL A 198 -15.32 -6.43 28.33
C VAL A 198 -15.02 -5.17 29.13
N ILE A 199 -16.00 -4.30 29.33
CA ILE A 199 -15.79 -2.91 29.79
C ILE A 199 -15.34 -2.78 31.26
N SER A 200 -15.29 -3.89 31.99
CA SER A 200 -14.95 -3.88 33.41
C SER A 200 -13.42 -3.93 33.59
N ALA A 201 -12.89 -3.47 34.72
CA ALA A 201 -11.43 -3.45 34.96
C ALA A 201 -10.73 -4.83 34.90
N THR A 202 -11.48 -5.92 34.81
CA THR A 202 -10.94 -7.26 34.52
C THR A 202 -11.92 -7.96 33.59
N PRO A 203 -11.51 -8.33 32.37
CA PRO A 203 -12.42 -8.96 31.43
C PRO A 203 -12.85 -10.34 31.94
N VAL A 204 -14.03 -10.78 31.50
CA VAL A 204 -14.48 -12.16 31.68
C VAL A 204 -13.97 -12.96 30.49
N THR A 205 -13.09 -13.90 30.74
CA THR A 205 -12.40 -14.67 29.70
C THR A 205 -12.81 -16.13 29.70
N GLU A 206 -12.55 -16.78 28.58
CA GLU A 206 -12.56 -18.24 28.44
C GLU A 206 -11.35 -18.89 29.14
N ASP A 207 -11.26 -20.23 29.07
CA ASP A 207 -10.21 -21.01 29.72
C ASP A 207 -8.81 -20.78 29.09
N ASP A 208 -8.74 -20.37 27.83
CA ASP A 208 -7.52 -20.04 27.09
C ASP A 208 -7.06 -18.58 27.28
N GLY A 209 -7.89 -17.74 27.92
CA GLY A 209 -7.59 -16.34 28.21
C GLY A 209 -8.14 -15.34 27.20
N THR A 210 -8.86 -15.77 26.16
CA THR A 210 -9.58 -14.88 25.24
C THR A 210 -10.92 -14.43 25.82
N LEU A 211 -11.54 -13.43 25.20
CA LEU A 211 -12.80 -12.87 25.62
C LEU A 211 -13.93 -13.92 25.59
N LEU A 212 -14.74 -14.00 26.65
CA LEU A 212 -15.93 -14.85 26.65
C LEU A 212 -16.93 -14.39 25.59
N ILE A 213 -17.26 -15.25 24.63
CA ILE A 213 -18.28 -15.01 23.60
C ILE A 213 -19.58 -15.73 23.97
N ASP A 214 -20.70 -15.00 23.94
CA ASP A 214 -22.03 -15.51 24.33
C ASP A 214 -22.80 -16.08 23.13
N ALA A 215 -22.56 -15.54 21.93
CA ALA A 215 -23.08 -16.04 20.65
C ALA A 215 -22.19 -15.55 19.51
N GLU A 216 -22.16 -16.29 18.42
CA GLU A 216 -21.35 -15.95 17.25
C GLU A 216 -22.02 -16.49 15.98
N VAL A 217 -21.72 -15.88 14.83
CA VAL A 217 -22.16 -16.34 13.51
C VAL A 217 -21.01 -16.23 12.52
N TYR A 218 -20.73 -17.34 11.85
CA TYR A 218 -19.74 -17.42 10.80
C TYR A 218 -20.27 -16.81 9.49
N THR A 219 -19.49 -15.93 8.86
CA THR A 219 -19.90 -15.21 7.64
C THR A 219 -18.99 -15.46 6.44
N LEU A 220 -17.80 -16.05 6.63
CA LEU A 220 -16.84 -16.23 5.55
C LEU A 220 -17.32 -17.29 4.53
N GLN A 221 -17.41 -16.90 3.26
CA GLN A 221 -17.59 -17.85 2.17
C GLN A 221 -16.27 -18.13 1.47
N TYR A 222 -15.89 -19.42 1.41
CA TYR A 222 -14.75 -19.88 0.62
C TYR A 222 -15.22 -20.51 -0.70
N SER A 223 -14.80 -19.88 -1.79
CA SER A 223 -14.91 -20.46 -3.14
C SER A 223 -13.52 -20.87 -3.64
N GLY A 224 -12.53 -20.00 -3.46
CA GLY A 224 -11.10 -20.32 -3.57
C GLY A 224 -10.40 -20.25 -2.20
N GLU A 225 -9.07 -20.17 -2.22
CA GLU A 225 -8.21 -20.14 -1.01
C GLU A 225 -8.46 -18.93 -0.10
N HIS A 226 -9.01 -17.83 -0.63
CA HIS A 226 -9.32 -16.62 0.13
C HIS A 226 -10.84 -16.46 0.35
N PRO A 227 -11.28 -16.12 1.57
CA PRO A 227 -12.70 -15.91 1.87
C PRO A 227 -13.20 -14.53 1.42
N TRP A 228 -14.53 -14.40 1.27
CA TRP A 228 -15.17 -13.14 0.85
C TRP A 228 -15.98 -12.41 1.93
N GLY A 229 -16.41 -13.11 2.98
CA GLY A 229 -17.42 -12.62 3.92
C GLY A 229 -16.90 -11.92 5.18
N ALA A 230 -15.74 -11.29 5.13
CA ALA A 230 -15.11 -10.63 6.27
C ALA A 230 -15.89 -9.35 6.65
N PRO A 231 -16.50 -9.25 7.85
CA PRO A 231 -17.25 -8.07 8.25
C PRO A 231 -16.35 -6.86 8.48
N ALA A 232 -16.65 -5.78 7.77
CA ALA A 232 -15.91 -4.52 7.78
C ALA A 232 -16.52 -3.48 8.74
N ASP A 233 -17.85 -3.49 8.91
CA ASP A 233 -18.55 -2.52 9.74
C ASP A 233 -19.88 -3.05 10.29
N LEU A 234 -20.31 -2.54 11.45
CA LEU A 234 -21.53 -2.89 12.15
C LEU A 234 -22.30 -1.64 12.57
N GLN A 235 -23.61 -1.64 12.36
CA GLN A 235 -24.49 -0.60 12.91
C GLN A 235 -25.76 -1.22 13.48
N LEU A 236 -26.04 -0.93 14.76
CA LEU A 236 -27.29 -1.31 15.40
C LEU A 236 -28.32 -0.20 15.18
N HIS A 237 -29.45 -0.53 14.56
CA HIS A 237 -30.45 0.46 14.19
C HIS A 237 -31.71 0.44 15.07
N GLU A 238 -32.43 1.56 15.11
CA GLU A 238 -33.64 1.73 15.94
C GLU A 238 -34.82 0.84 15.52
N ASP A 239 -34.78 0.27 14.33
CA ASP A 239 -35.74 -0.71 13.84
C ASP A 239 -35.60 -2.09 14.51
N GLY A 240 -34.50 -2.31 15.26
CA GLY A 240 -34.21 -3.51 16.02
C GLY A 240 -33.34 -4.53 15.29
N ASN A 241 -32.75 -4.18 14.15
CA ASN A 241 -31.82 -5.04 13.41
C ASN A 241 -30.35 -4.58 13.58
N LEU A 242 -29.43 -5.53 13.47
CA LEU A 242 -28.00 -5.27 13.32
C LEU A 242 -27.63 -5.38 11.84
N TYR A 243 -27.14 -4.29 11.28
CA TYR A 243 -26.66 -4.23 9.90
C TYR A 243 -25.16 -4.42 9.88
N ALA A 244 -24.66 -5.17 8.90
CA ALA A 244 -23.24 -5.45 8.75
C ALA A 244 -22.79 -5.31 7.30
N ALA A 245 -21.76 -4.49 7.07
CA ALA A 245 -21.01 -4.50 5.83
C ALA A 245 -20.10 -5.73 5.88
N ILE A 246 -20.35 -6.72 5.03
CA ILE A 246 -19.69 -8.04 5.05
C ILE A 246 -18.65 -8.18 3.94
N GLY A 247 -17.84 -7.14 3.77
CA GLY A 247 -16.71 -7.12 2.85
C GLY A 247 -17.15 -7.36 1.42
N PHE A 248 -16.64 -8.43 0.80
CA PHE A 248 -16.93 -8.77 -0.59
C PHE A 248 -18.32 -9.41 -0.78
N LEU A 249 -19.08 -9.66 0.30
CA LEU A 249 -20.44 -10.20 0.22
C LEU A 249 -21.55 -9.13 0.30
N GLY A 250 -21.21 -7.84 0.41
CA GLY A 250 -22.17 -6.75 0.46
C GLY A 250 -22.75 -6.50 1.85
N LEU A 251 -24.07 -6.64 2.01
CA LEU A 251 -24.83 -6.33 3.22
C LEU A 251 -25.44 -7.59 3.84
N GLY A 252 -25.22 -7.78 5.14
CA GLY A 252 -25.98 -8.71 5.97
C GLY A 252 -26.85 -7.96 6.99
N VAL A 253 -28.05 -8.47 7.25
CA VAL A 253 -28.95 -7.95 8.30
C VAL A 253 -29.26 -9.08 9.27
N TYR A 254 -29.06 -8.86 10.56
CA TYR A 254 -29.12 -9.88 11.61
C TYR A 254 -30.07 -9.48 12.73
N ASP A 255 -30.73 -10.47 13.33
CA ASP A 255 -31.38 -10.29 14.62
C ASP A 255 -30.28 -10.17 15.70
N PRO A 256 -30.15 -9.02 16.39
CA PRO A 256 -29.05 -8.78 17.32
C PRO A 256 -29.05 -9.72 18.53
N ALA A 257 -30.20 -10.33 18.85
CA ALA A 257 -30.34 -11.20 20.01
C ALA A 257 -29.93 -12.66 19.72
N THR A 258 -30.05 -13.10 18.47
CA THR A 258 -29.80 -14.50 18.05
C THR A 258 -28.64 -14.63 17.08
N LEU A 259 -28.27 -13.54 16.40
CA LEU A 259 -27.39 -13.50 15.23
C LEU A 259 -27.89 -14.31 14.03
N ASP A 260 -29.19 -14.66 14.01
CA ASP A 260 -29.81 -15.23 12.82
C ASP A 260 -29.87 -14.15 11.72
N ARG A 261 -29.38 -14.46 10.52
CA ARG A 261 -29.48 -13.56 9.37
C ARG A 261 -30.93 -13.46 8.89
N VAL A 262 -31.49 -12.25 8.92
CA VAL A 262 -32.88 -11.93 8.53
C VAL A 262 -32.99 -11.21 7.19
N GLY A 263 -31.88 -10.67 6.68
CA GLY A 263 -31.80 -10.03 5.37
C GLY A 263 -30.39 -10.11 4.77
N TYR A 264 -30.31 -9.97 3.45
CA TYR A 264 -29.06 -10.03 2.70
C TYR A 264 -29.20 -9.28 1.38
N TYR A 265 -28.15 -8.57 0.99
CA TYR A 265 -28.05 -7.88 -0.30
C TYR A 265 -26.62 -7.92 -0.81
N ASN A 266 -26.43 -8.19 -2.11
CA ASN A 266 -25.11 -8.16 -2.75
C ASN A 266 -25.23 -7.53 -4.14
N LEU A 267 -24.51 -6.43 -4.34
CA LEU A 267 -24.52 -5.64 -5.57
C LEU A 267 -24.16 -6.48 -6.81
N TYR A 268 -23.14 -7.34 -6.70
CA TYR A 268 -22.66 -8.19 -7.81
C TYR A 268 -23.72 -9.21 -8.30
N THR A 269 -24.66 -9.58 -7.43
CA THR A 269 -25.73 -10.53 -7.77
C THR A 269 -27.06 -9.84 -8.11
N ASP A 270 -27.14 -8.51 -7.99
CA ASP A 270 -28.38 -7.78 -8.17
C ASP A 270 -28.68 -7.49 -9.64
N THR A 271 -29.45 -8.37 -10.25
CA THR A 271 -29.91 -8.25 -11.65
C THR A 271 -30.80 -7.03 -11.94
N SER A 272 -31.20 -6.25 -10.94
CA SER A 272 -31.96 -5.01 -11.14
C SER A 272 -31.07 -3.80 -11.46
N VAL A 273 -29.77 -3.90 -11.16
CA VAL A 273 -28.80 -2.84 -11.44
C VAL A 273 -28.41 -2.88 -12.91
N SER A 274 -28.52 -1.74 -13.58
CA SER A 274 -28.18 -1.60 -15.00
C SER A 274 -26.87 -0.87 -15.25
N GLU A 275 -26.39 -0.13 -14.25
CA GLU A 275 -25.14 0.63 -14.31
C GLU A 275 -24.14 -0.05 -13.39
N ASP A 276 -23.54 -1.10 -13.92
CA ASP A 276 -22.67 -2.01 -13.18
C ASP A 276 -21.44 -2.38 -14.01
N TRP A 277 -20.31 -2.63 -13.34
CA TRP A 277 -19.05 -2.98 -13.98
C TRP A 277 -19.20 -4.22 -14.86
N PHE A 278 -19.91 -5.25 -14.40
CA PHE A 278 -20.15 -6.48 -15.17
C PHE A 278 -21.40 -6.41 -16.06
N LEU A 279 -22.02 -5.23 -16.18
CA LEU A 279 -23.22 -4.96 -16.97
C LEU A 279 -24.38 -5.89 -16.58
N ASN A 280 -25.25 -6.24 -17.54
CA ASN A 280 -26.44 -7.09 -17.35
C ASN A 280 -26.12 -8.57 -16.99
N MET A 281 -25.02 -8.84 -16.29
CA MET A 281 -24.62 -10.16 -15.85
C MET A 281 -25.63 -10.68 -14.81
N ASP A 282 -26.04 -11.93 -14.98
CA ASP A 282 -26.84 -12.65 -14.00
C ASP A 282 -26.06 -13.91 -13.60
N VAL A 283 -25.40 -13.85 -12.45
CA VAL A 283 -24.60 -14.94 -11.90
C VAL A 283 -25.36 -16.28 -11.94
N SER A 284 -26.67 -16.25 -11.68
CA SER A 284 -27.52 -17.45 -11.69
C SER A 284 -27.72 -18.10 -13.07
N ASN A 285 -27.38 -17.39 -14.15
CA ASN A 285 -27.38 -17.93 -15.51
C ASN A 285 -25.97 -18.23 -16.03
N GLU A 286 -24.94 -17.60 -15.47
CA GLU A 286 -23.54 -17.72 -15.93
C GLU A 286 -22.78 -18.89 -15.28
N VAL A 287 -23.15 -19.30 -14.06
CA VAL A 287 -22.55 -20.49 -13.42
C VAL A 287 -22.88 -21.77 -14.19
N PHE A 288 -22.03 -22.80 -14.05
CA PHE A 288 -22.16 -24.05 -14.79
C PHE A 288 -23.47 -24.80 -14.51
N ASP A 289 -23.84 -24.95 -13.24
CA ASP A 289 -25.15 -25.45 -12.81
C ASP A 289 -25.59 -24.74 -11.51
N PRO A 290 -26.60 -23.86 -11.56
CA PRO A 290 -27.07 -23.08 -10.41
C PRO A 290 -27.49 -23.93 -9.21
N GLY A 291 -27.92 -25.18 -9.42
CA GLY A 291 -28.31 -26.07 -8.33
C GLY A 291 -27.14 -26.61 -7.51
N THR A 292 -25.90 -26.44 -7.97
CA THR A 292 -24.69 -27.01 -7.36
C THR A 292 -23.50 -26.05 -7.29
N HIS A 293 -23.48 -24.99 -8.11
CA HIS A 293 -22.35 -24.07 -8.28
C HIS A 293 -22.59 -22.70 -7.65
N ILE A 294 -23.77 -22.49 -7.05
CA ILE A 294 -24.10 -21.31 -6.26
C ILE A 294 -24.16 -21.69 -4.79
N ASP A 295 -23.63 -20.80 -3.96
CA ASP A 295 -23.86 -20.83 -2.53
C ASP A 295 -25.33 -20.42 -2.26
N PRO A 296 -26.14 -21.30 -1.64
CA PRO A 296 -27.57 -21.03 -1.46
C PRO A 296 -27.86 -19.90 -0.47
N ASP A 297 -26.89 -19.54 0.38
CA ASP A 297 -27.04 -18.51 1.40
C ASP A 297 -26.66 -17.14 0.84
N THR A 298 -25.71 -17.04 -0.07
CA THR A 298 -25.26 -15.73 -0.61
C THR A 298 -25.67 -15.48 -2.06
N GLY A 299 -26.04 -16.53 -2.81
CA GLY A 299 -26.25 -16.41 -4.26
C GLY A 299 -24.96 -16.28 -5.07
N MET A 300 -23.80 -16.24 -4.42
CA MET A 300 -22.49 -16.11 -5.06
C MET A 300 -21.99 -17.46 -5.62
N PRO A 301 -21.05 -17.45 -6.58
CA PRO A 301 -20.36 -18.67 -7.02
C PRO A 301 -19.68 -19.38 -5.85
N ASN A 302 -19.81 -20.70 -5.75
CA ASN A 302 -19.19 -21.51 -4.68
C ASN A 302 -17.91 -22.24 -5.17
N TYR A 303 -17.31 -23.05 -4.29
CA TYR A 303 -16.08 -23.82 -4.60
C TYR A 303 -16.21 -24.78 -5.79
N ASN A 304 -17.41 -25.28 -6.12
CA ASN A 304 -17.59 -26.10 -7.33
C ASN A 304 -17.47 -25.25 -8.59
N GLN A 305 -17.94 -23.99 -8.56
CA GLN A 305 -17.75 -23.05 -9.66
C GLN A 305 -16.28 -22.69 -9.83
N ALA A 306 -15.58 -22.38 -8.73
CA ALA A 306 -14.14 -22.12 -8.78
C ALA A 306 -13.36 -23.30 -9.37
N SER A 307 -13.64 -24.52 -8.90
CA SER A 307 -13.05 -25.75 -9.43
C SER A 307 -13.34 -25.95 -10.92
N PHE A 308 -14.59 -25.76 -11.36
CA PHE A 308 -14.98 -25.86 -12.78
C PHE A 308 -14.23 -24.84 -13.65
N GLU A 309 -14.16 -23.58 -13.22
CA GLU A 309 -13.48 -22.53 -13.98
C GLU A 309 -11.97 -22.80 -14.10
N ILE A 310 -11.33 -23.28 -13.04
CA ILE A 310 -9.90 -23.63 -13.06
C ILE A 310 -9.65 -24.91 -13.87
N GLN A 311 -10.41 -25.97 -13.67
CA GLN A 311 -10.10 -27.27 -14.29
C GLN A 311 -10.59 -27.35 -15.74
N ASP A 312 -11.83 -26.94 -16.01
CA ASP A 312 -12.46 -27.17 -17.31
C ASP A 312 -12.32 -25.95 -18.23
N VAL A 313 -12.62 -24.74 -17.74
CA VAL A 313 -12.51 -23.52 -18.57
C VAL A 313 -11.05 -23.21 -18.84
N TRP A 314 -10.22 -23.14 -17.79
CA TRP A 314 -8.81 -22.84 -17.95
C TRP A 314 -8.01 -23.98 -18.56
N HIS A 315 -7.91 -25.10 -17.83
CA HIS A 315 -6.98 -26.17 -18.20
C HIS A 315 -7.58 -27.09 -19.28
N GLY A 316 -8.91 -27.12 -19.39
CA GLY A 316 -9.64 -27.92 -20.38
C GLY A 316 -9.99 -27.17 -21.67
N ASP A 317 -9.70 -25.87 -21.79
CA ASP A 317 -10.12 -24.99 -22.89
C ASP A 317 -11.64 -25.06 -23.18
N VAL A 318 -12.47 -25.24 -22.14
CA VAL A 318 -13.94 -25.19 -22.27
C VAL A 318 -14.39 -23.74 -22.43
N ASP A 319 -15.15 -23.46 -23.48
CA ASP A 319 -15.76 -22.14 -23.71
C ASP A 319 -17.03 -22.01 -22.82
N ALA A 320 -16.87 -21.41 -21.64
CA ALA A 320 -17.95 -21.12 -20.70
C ALA A 320 -17.66 -19.80 -19.94
N PRO A 321 -18.71 -19.15 -19.37
CA PRO A 321 -18.55 -17.98 -18.52
C PRO A 321 -17.76 -18.29 -17.24
N THR A 322 -17.19 -17.25 -16.63
CA THR A 322 -16.30 -17.34 -15.46
C THR A 322 -16.68 -16.40 -14.33
N PRO A 323 -17.94 -16.43 -13.82
CA PRO A 323 -18.40 -15.49 -12.80
C PRO A 323 -17.62 -15.58 -11.48
N TRP A 324 -17.03 -16.72 -11.12
CA TRP A 324 -16.16 -16.77 -9.94
C TRP A 324 -14.86 -15.98 -10.18
N ALA A 325 -14.17 -16.23 -11.29
CA ALA A 325 -12.90 -15.56 -11.58
C ALA A 325 -13.08 -14.07 -11.91
N ASP A 326 -14.17 -13.70 -12.57
CA ASP A 326 -14.54 -12.31 -12.85
C ASP A 326 -14.65 -11.52 -11.55
N PHE A 327 -15.37 -12.07 -10.56
CA PHE A 327 -15.46 -11.50 -9.23
C PHE A 327 -14.12 -11.51 -8.50
N ASP A 328 -13.45 -12.67 -8.38
CA ASP A 328 -12.26 -12.79 -7.54
C ASP A 328 -11.08 -11.96 -8.04
N ARG A 329 -11.02 -11.69 -9.35
CA ARG A 329 -9.92 -10.94 -9.97
C ARG A 329 -10.15 -9.43 -10.01
N TYR A 330 -11.35 -8.99 -10.36
CA TYR A 330 -11.67 -7.58 -10.60
C TYR A 330 -12.83 -7.09 -9.74
N GLY A 331 -13.89 -7.90 -9.61
CA GLY A 331 -15.09 -7.50 -8.90
C GLY A 331 -14.90 -7.28 -7.40
N LYS A 332 -14.12 -8.11 -6.70
CA LYS A 332 -14.14 -8.10 -5.23
C LYS A 332 -13.74 -6.76 -4.61
N TYR A 333 -12.73 -6.07 -5.14
CA TYR A 333 -12.35 -4.74 -4.66
C TYR A 333 -13.33 -3.65 -5.13
N TYR A 334 -13.96 -3.84 -6.28
CA TYR A 334 -15.02 -2.97 -6.76
C TYR A 334 -16.26 -3.04 -5.85
N TYR A 335 -16.68 -4.24 -5.48
CA TYR A 335 -17.85 -4.52 -4.63
C TYR A 335 -17.52 -4.69 -3.14
N LYS A 336 -16.35 -4.24 -2.69
CA LYS A 336 -16.01 -4.33 -1.26
C LYS A 336 -16.85 -3.31 -0.48
N ALA A 337 -17.80 -3.79 0.32
CA ALA A 337 -18.53 -2.97 1.28
C ALA A 337 -17.58 -2.64 2.45
N ASN A 338 -17.15 -1.39 2.53
CA ASN A 338 -16.22 -0.90 3.55
C ASN A 338 -16.96 -0.43 4.81
N LYS A 339 -18.06 0.30 4.62
CA LYS A 339 -18.81 0.94 5.70
C LYS A 339 -20.28 1.11 5.31
N LEU A 340 -21.15 1.29 6.30
CA LEU A 340 -22.55 1.60 6.05
C LEU A 340 -23.10 2.66 7.00
N ASP A 341 -24.17 3.31 6.58
CA ASP A 341 -25.04 4.09 7.46
C ASP A 341 -26.50 3.76 7.15
N VAL A 342 -27.35 3.66 8.18
CA VAL A 342 -28.73 3.20 8.10
C VAL A 342 -29.64 4.23 8.72
N GLU A 343 -30.60 4.71 7.92
CA GLU A 343 -31.53 5.74 8.37
C GLU A 343 -32.98 5.35 8.14
N THR A 344 -33.86 5.82 9.04
CA THR A 344 -35.32 5.62 8.92
C THR A 344 -36.07 6.93 8.84
N TYR A 345 -36.69 7.17 7.70
CA TYR A 345 -37.33 8.44 7.41
C TYR A 345 -38.77 8.46 7.92
N GLY A 346 -38.99 9.14 9.05
CA GLY A 346 -40.28 9.18 9.76
C GLY A 346 -41.51 9.67 8.95
N GLY A 347 -41.31 10.22 7.75
CA GLY A 347 -42.38 10.57 6.80
C GLY A 347 -42.91 9.40 5.97
N SER A 348 -42.03 8.50 5.51
CA SER A 348 -42.33 7.30 4.72
C SER A 348 -42.36 6.03 5.57
N GLY A 349 -41.63 6.00 6.68
CA GLY A 349 -41.31 4.79 7.45
C GLY A 349 -40.35 3.86 6.71
N GLU A 350 -39.64 4.40 5.71
CA GLU A 350 -38.69 3.68 4.87
C GLU A 350 -37.33 3.67 5.56
N THR A 351 -36.72 2.49 5.61
CA THR A 351 -35.37 2.27 6.14
C THR A 351 -34.43 2.10 4.96
N ILE A 352 -33.51 3.05 4.76
CA ILE A 352 -32.54 3.03 3.68
C ILE A 352 -31.16 2.76 4.27
N VAL A 353 -30.43 1.84 3.66
CA VAL A 353 -29.03 1.56 3.96
C VAL A 353 -28.18 2.19 2.86
N TYR A 354 -27.19 2.97 3.25
CA TYR A 354 -26.19 3.58 2.39
C TYR A 354 -24.89 2.82 2.57
N LEU A 355 -24.42 2.16 1.52
CA LEU A 355 -23.21 1.33 1.53
C LEU A 355 -22.09 2.06 0.80
N ALA A 356 -21.00 2.31 1.51
CA ALA A 356 -19.72 2.69 0.94
C ALA A 356 -19.08 1.45 0.33
N TYR A 357 -19.26 1.25 -0.98
CA TYR A 357 -18.47 0.29 -1.72
C TYR A 357 -17.21 0.96 -2.23
N GLY A 358 -16.05 0.28 -2.19
CA GLY A 358 -14.78 0.82 -2.67
C GLY A 358 -14.89 1.48 -4.05
N LEU A 359 -14.64 0.75 -5.14
CA LEU A 359 -14.68 1.37 -6.48
C LEU A 359 -16.09 1.46 -7.08
N ALA A 360 -17.07 0.70 -6.57
CA ALA A 360 -18.46 0.83 -7.01
C ALA A 360 -19.14 2.12 -6.54
N GLY A 361 -18.51 2.84 -5.59
CA GLY A 361 -19.03 4.08 -5.05
C GLY A 361 -20.08 3.87 -3.97
N LEU A 362 -20.93 4.88 -3.80
CA LEU A 362 -21.97 4.88 -2.80
C LEU A 362 -23.24 4.25 -3.35
N VAL A 363 -23.80 3.24 -2.68
CA VAL A 363 -25.06 2.57 -3.10
C VAL A 363 -26.10 2.67 -2.01
N ALA A 364 -27.33 3.05 -2.38
CA ALA A 364 -28.48 3.05 -1.49
C ALA A 364 -29.41 1.88 -1.78
N VAL A 365 -29.87 1.19 -0.72
CA VAL A 365 -30.86 0.11 -0.79
C VAL A 365 -31.98 0.32 0.22
N ASP A 366 -33.22 0.01 -0.16
CA ASP A 366 -34.37 -0.01 0.74
C ASP A 366 -34.40 -1.34 1.49
N ALA A 367 -34.22 -1.27 2.81
CA ALA A 367 -34.22 -2.38 3.75
C ALA A 367 -35.42 -2.36 4.72
N THR A 368 -36.48 -1.63 4.39
CA THR A 368 -37.73 -1.56 5.19
C THR A 368 -38.33 -2.96 5.44
N ASP A 369 -38.20 -3.86 4.47
CA ASP A 369 -38.45 -5.29 4.63
C ASP A 369 -37.11 -6.03 4.46
N PRO A 370 -36.42 -6.42 5.55
CA PRO A 370 -35.13 -7.12 5.46
C PRO A 370 -35.18 -8.41 4.63
N GLY A 371 -36.35 -9.05 4.50
CA GLY A 371 -36.53 -10.23 3.66
C GLY A 371 -36.62 -9.93 2.16
N ASN A 372 -36.68 -8.66 1.76
CA ASN A 372 -36.74 -8.20 0.37
C ASN A 372 -36.09 -6.82 0.25
N ILE A 373 -34.77 -6.78 0.38
CA ILE A 373 -33.96 -5.58 0.18
C ILE A 373 -33.93 -5.25 -1.32
N THR A 374 -34.10 -3.98 -1.68
CA THR A 374 -34.14 -3.55 -3.09
C THR A 374 -33.26 -2.35 -3.36
N TYR A 375 -32.56 -2.38 -4.49
CA TYR A 375 -31.73 -1.27 -4.96
C TYR A 375 -32.53 0.02 -5.17
N GLN A 376 -31.99 1.14 -4.72
CA GLN A 376 -32.59 2.48 -4.90
C GLN A 376 -31.77 3.34 -5.85
N GLY A 377 -30.46 3.41 -5.70
CA GLY A 377 -29.60 4.24 -6.55
C GLY A 377 -28.14 4.11 -6.16
N TYR A 378 -27.26 4.69 -6.95
CA TYR A 378 -25.83 4.76 -6.65
C TYR A 378 -25.22 6.09 -7.12
N ALA A 379 -24.11 6.48 -6.50
CA ALA A 379 -23.24 7.56 -6.94
C ALA A 379 -21.84 6.95 -7.19
N PRO A 380 -21.29 7.07 -8.41
CA PRO A 380 -19.99 6.46 -8.76
C PRO A 380 -18.85 6.94 -7.84
N ALA A 381 -17.87 6.09 -7.58
CA ALA A 381 -16.59 6.52 -6.99
C ALA A 381 -15.78 7.32 -8.02
N VAL A 382 -14.74 8.03 -7.56
CA VAL A 382 -13.75 8.59 -8.48
C VAL A 382 -12.97 7.45 -9.15
N PRO A 383 -12.85 7.42 -10.50
CA PRO A 383 -12.06 6.40 -11.17
C PRO A 383 -10.59 6.51 -10.74
N ALA A 384 -9.96 5.40 -10.37
CA ALA A 384 -8.53 5.36 -9.99
C ALA A 384 -7.57 5.74 -11.14
N HIS A 385 -8.09 5.86 -12.38
CA HIS A 385 -7.39 6.35 -13.56
C HIS A 385 -8.35 7.17 -14.44
N GLY A 386 -7.91 8.33 -14.91
CA GLY A 386 -8.53 9.02 -16.06
C GLY A 386 -8.48 8.18 -17.35
N PRO A 387 -9.10 8.64 -18.45
CA PRO A 387 -9.31 7.84 -19.66
C PRO A 387 -8.03 7.61 -20.50
N ASP A 388 -7.32 6.48 -20.32
CA ASP A 388 -6.19 6.00 -21.15
C ASP A 388 -6.48 4.88 -22.20
N GLU A 389 -6.50 5.21 -23.50
CA GLU A 389 -6.81 4.30 -24.64
C GLU A 389 -6.25 2.83 -24.57
N PRO A 390 -7.00 1.83 -25.05
CA PRO A 390 -6.81 0.41 -24.72
C PRO A 390 -5.76 -0.33 -25.55
N ILE A 391 -5.26 -1.44 -24.99
CA ILE A 391 -4.88 -2.61 -25.80
C ILE A 391 -5.85 -3.76 -25.54
N GLY A 392 -6.84 -3.86 -26.43
CA GLY A 392 -7.82 -4.93 -26.45
C GLY A 392 -7.20 -6.32 -26.43
N GLU A 393 -7.40 -7.00 -25.32
CA GLU A 393 -7.79 -8.40 -25.16
C GLU A 393 -7.92 -8.59 -23.64
N GLN A 394 -9.15 -8.81 -23.14
CA GLN A 394 -9.34 -9.30 -21.78
C GLN A 394 -8.35 -10.45 -21.55
N SER A 395 -7.53 -10.31 -20.51
CA SER A 395 -6.47 -11.26 -20.20
C SER A 395 -7.07 -12.66 -20.04
N LYS A 396 -6.66 -13.60 -20.90
CA LYS A 396 -7.05 -15.04 -20.88
C LYS A 396 -6.46 -15.84 -19.71
N SER A 397 -6.06 -15.18 -18.62
CA SER A 397 -5.49 -15.81 -17.43
C SER A 397 -6.48 -15.75 -16.28
N LEU A 398 -6.78 -16.89 -15.65
CA LEU A 398 -7.76 -17.02 -14.58
C LEU A 398 -7.18 -16.86 -13.16
N PHE A 399 -5.86 -16.69 -13.01
CA PHE A 399 -5.24 -16.35 -11.72
C PHE A 399 -5.38 -14.86 -11.38
N PRO A 400 -5.53 -14.53 -10.09
CA PRO A 400 -5.77 -13.17 -9.61
C PRO A 400 -4.64 -12.22 -10.01
N TYR A 401 -5.03 -11.05 -10.50
CA TYR A 401 -4.15 -9.94 -10.85
C TYR A 401 -4.17 -8.98 -9.67
N PHE A 402 -3.48 -9.32 -8.58
CA PHE A 402 -3.41 -8.47 -7.39
C PHE A 402 -2.60 -7.20 -7.69
N GLY A 403 -3.29 -6.14 -8.13
CA GLY A 403 -2.77 -4.78 -8.22
C GLY A 403 -2.94 -4.06 -6.90
N VAL A 404 -2.06 -4.38 -5.95
CA VAL A 404 -2.25 -4.06 -4.53
C VAL A 404 -1.92 -2.63 -4.11
N GLY A 405 -1.36 -1.78 -4.96
CA GLY A 405 -0.99 -0.41 -4.57
C GLY A 405 -2.15 0.59 -4.62
N MET A 406 -2.95 0.58 -5.68
CA MET A 406 -4.01 1.60 -5.88
C MET A 406 -5.43 1.06 -5.65
N LEU A 407 -5.70 -0.24 -5.85
CA LEU A 407 -7.08 -0.77 -5.80
C LEU A 407 -7.56 -1.20 -4.41
N LYS A 408 -6.65 -1.48 -3.48
CA LYS A 408 -7.02 -1.96 -2.13
C LYS A 408 -7.60 -0.85 -1.26
N GLU A 409 -7.17 0.39 -1.49
CA GLU A 409 -7.49 1.54 -0.64
C GLU A 409 -8.34 2.60 -1.37
N ALA A 410 -8.47 2.54 -2.69
CA ALA A 410 -9.19 3.56 -3.48
C ALA A 410 -10.73 3.43 -3.43
N GLY A 411 -11.38 4.55 -3.77
CA GLY A 411 -12.82 4.69 -3.85
C GLY A 411 -13.46 5.11 -2.53
N VAL A 412 -14.72 4.75 -2.30
CA VAL A 412 -15.48 5.22 -1.13
C VAL A 412 -15.14 4.38 0.10
N VAL A 413 -14.65 5.05 1.14
CA VAL A 413 -14.17 4.42 2.37
C VAL A 413 -15.13 4.56 3.55
N ASP A 414 -15.91 5.64 3.59
CA ASP A 414 -16.86 5.92 4.67
C ASP A 414 -18.08 6.71 4.18
N VAL A 415 -19.20 6.63 4.89
CA VAL A 415 -20.48 7.27 4.58
C VAL A 415 -21.21 7.68 5.85
N GLU A 416 -21.81 8.87 5.83
CA GLU A 416 -22.66 9.40 6.90
C GLU A 416 -23.85 10.19 6.32
N VAL A 417 -25.02 10.05 6.91
CA VAL A 417 -26.26 10.66 6.40
C VAL A 417 -26.67 11.89 7.22
N ASP A 418 -26.80 13.03 6.55
CA ASP A 418 -27.40 14.23 7.12
C ASP A 418 -28.89 14.26 6.84
N THR A 419 -29.66 13.59 7.71
CA THR A 419 -31.12 13.53 7.61
C THR A 419 -31.81 14.89 7.75
N ALA A 420 -31.17 15.87 8.39
CA ALA A 420 -31.75 17.19 8.61
C ALA A 420 -31.78 18.02 7.32
N ASN A 421 -30.74 17.89 6.49
CA ASN A 421 -30.59 18.63 5.24
C ASN A 421 -30.82 17.76 3.99
N ASP A 422 -31.26 16.51 4.17
CA ASP A 422 -31.60 15.56 3.09
C ASP A 422 -30.44 15.28 2.13
N ARG A 423 -29.26 15.01 2.69
CA ARG A 423 -28.04 14.73 1.92
C ARG A 423 -27.24 13.59 2.54
N VAL A 424 -26.42 12.94 1.73
CA VAL A 424 -25.44 11.95 2.18
C VAL A 424 -24.04 12.53 1.98
N LEU A 425 -23.18 12.33 2.96
CA LEU A 425 -21.77 12.67 2.89
C LEU A 425 -20.97 11.37 2.85
N TYR A 426 -19.92 11.34 2.04
CA TYR A 426 -19.04 10.19 1.98
C TYR A 426 -17.60 10.62 1.77
N ALA A 427 -16.68 9.86 2.34
CA ALA A 427 -15.26 9.99 2.08
C ALA A 427 -14.90 9.12 0.89
N ASP A 428 -14.42 9.74 -0.18
CA ASP A 428 -13.78 9.10 -1.31
C ASP A 428 -12.27 9.35 -1.20
N HIS A 429 -11.47 8.33 -1.51
CA HIS A 429 -10.02 8.37 -1.41
C HIS A 429 -9.43 9.60 -2.13
N PHE A 430 -9.88 9.88 -3.37
CA PHE A 430 -9.32 10.93 -4.24
C PHE A 430 -10.19 12.20 -4.25
N ALA A 431 -11.52 12.05 -4.21
CA ALA A 431 -12.40 13.24 -4.15
C ALA A 431 -12.43 13.92 -2.77
N GLY A 432 -11.87 13.28 -1.74
CA GLY A 432 -11.93 13.74 -0.36
C GLY A 432 -13.35 13.60 0.21
N LEU A 433 -13.94 14.68 0.70
CA LEU A 433 -15.32 14.70 1.17
C LEU A 433 -16.26 15.08 0.03
N VAL A 434 -17.22 14.20 -0.25
CA VAL A 434 -18.31 14.46 -1.20
C VAL A 434 -19.64 14.57 -0.45
N ALA A 435 -20.47 15.53 -0.83
CA ALA A 435 -21.86 15.62 -0.37
C ALA A 435 -22.82 15.55 -1.55
N ILE A 436 -23.82 14.67 -1.48
CA ILE A 436 -24.83 14.48 -2.52
C ILE A 436 -26.24 14.70 -1.95
N GLU A 437 -27.10 15.40 -2.68
CA GLU A 437 -28.49 15.66 -2.25
C GLU A 437 -29.42 14.45 -2.45
N GLY A 438 -30.58 14.51 -1.77
CA GLY A 438 -31.68 13.58 -2.00
C GLY A 438 -31.52 12.24 -1.30
N ALA A 439 -30.96 12.24 -0.09
CA ALA A 439 -30.82 11.05 0.74
C ALA A 439 -32.14 10.28 0.88
N GLN A 440 -33.27 10.98 1.11
CA GLN A 440 -34.60 10.38 1.26
C GLN A 440 -35.17 9.75 0.00
N THR A 441 -34.68 10.11 -1.18
CA THR A 441 -35.22 9.60 -2.46
C THR A 441 -34.12 9.29 -3.48
N PRO A 442 -33.17 8.39 -3.18
CA PRO A 442 -32.03 8.12 -4.06
C PRO A 442 -32.49 7.69 -5.47
N SER A 443 -33.53 6.85 -5.55
CA SER A 443 -34.10 6.34 -6.81
C SER A 443 -34.66 7.39 -7.76
N THR A 444 -34.83 8.63 -7.31
CA THR A 444 -35.20 9.75 -8.17
C THR A 444 -34.20 10.89 -8.20
N SER A 445 -33.40 11.03 -7.15
CA SER A 445 -32.49 12.17 -6.96
C SER A 445 -31.05 11.88 -7.38
N TRP A 446 -30.61 10.63 -7.34
CA TRP A 446 -29.24 10.23 -7.70
C TRP A 446 -29.13 9.97 -9.20
N GLN A 447 -29.30 11.06 -9.95
CA GLN A 447 -29.10 11.15 -11.39
C GLN A 447 -29.02 12.64 -11.75
N GLN A 448 -28.17 12.99 -12.71
CA GLN A 448 -28.12 14.36 -13.18
C GLN A 448 -29.28 14.70 -14.11
N GLN A 449 -29.60 16.00 -14.17
CA GLN A 449 -30.54 16.50 -15.16
C GLN A 449 -30.00 16.27 -16.57
N GLY A 450 -30.62 15.34 -17.31
CA GLY A 450 -30.19 15.01 -18.68
C GLY A 450 -30.03 13.52 -18.91
N ALA A 451 -29.99 12.72 -17.84
CA ALA A 451 -29.90 11.27 -17.90
C ALA A 451 -31.02 10.63 -18.77
N PRO A 452 -30.74 9.50 -19.45
CA PRO A 452 -29.46 8.79 -19.46
C PRO A 452 -28.41 9.48 -20.36
N PHE A 453 -27.15 9.50 -19.90
CA PHE A 453 -25.97 9.92 -20.65
C PHE A 453 -25.39 8.74 -21.44
N ASP A 454 -24.67 9.06 -22.51
CA ASP A 454 -23.94 8.10 -23.34
C ASP A 454 -22.45 8.38 -23.15
N ASN A 455 -21.86 7.70 -22.16
CA ASN A 455 -20.44 7.84 -21.78
C ASN A 455 -19.55 6.82 -22.49
N ASP A 456 -20.13 5.93 -23.31
CA ASP A 456 -19.43 5.01 -24.20
C ASP A 456 -19.08 5.74 -25.51
N ASP A 457 -17.84 6.22 -25.59
CA ASP A 457 -17.31 6.83 -26.82
C ASP A 457 -16.49 5.84 -27.67
N ASN A 458 -16.41 4.56 -27.27
CA ASN A 458 -15.57 3.54 -27.89
C ASN A 458 -16.21 2.14 -27.82
N PRO A 459 -16.28 1.38 -28.94
CA PRO A 459 -16.88 0.04 -28.95
C PRO A 459 -16.17 -1.06 -28.13
N LEU A 460 -15.20 -0.73 -27.28
CA LEU A 460 -14.46 -1.68 -26.45
C LEU A 460 -15.09 -1.74 -25.06
N LEU A 461 -15.38 -2.96 -24.61
CA LEU A 461 -15.99 -3.20 -23.31
C LEU A 461 -15.05 -2.75 -22.18
N HIS A 462 -15.63 -2.09 -21.18
CA HIS A 462 -15.00 -1.35 -20.09
C HIS A 462 -14.12 -0.21 -20.61
N TRP A 463 -14.54 0.50 -21.66
CA TRP A 463 -13.81 1.66 -22.17
C TRP A 463 -14.71 2.85 -22.53
N PRO A 464 -14.63 3.98 -21.81
CA PRO A 464 -13.82 4.20 -20.59
C PRO A 464 -14.30 3.34 -19.39
N ASP A 465 -13.56 3.33 -18.28
CA ASP A 465 -13.86 2.53 -17.07
C ASP A 465 -15.24 2.83 -16.43
N TYR A 466 -15.96 3.84 -16.93
CA TYR A 466 -17.28 4.26 -16.49
C TYR A 466 -18.31 4.25 -17.64
N GLU A 467 -18.05 3.54 -18.75
CA GLU A 467 -18.95 3.47 -19.91
C GLU A 467 -20.39 3.04 -19.55
N PHE A 468 -20.54 2.26 -18.48
CA PHE A 468 -21.82 1.73 -18.00
C PHE A 468 -22.60 2.73 -17.15
N VAL A 469 -21.96 3.82 -16.72
CA VAL A 469 -22.62 4.89 -15.97
C VAL A 469 -23.49 5.68 -16.94
N THR A 470 -24.79 5.73 -16.69
CA THR A 470 -25.74 6.50 -17.52
C THR A 470 -26.48 7.56 -16.71
N SER A 471 -26.42 7.49 -15.38
CA SER A 471 -27.09 8.44 -14.48
C SER A 471 -26.36 9.78 -14.39
N TYR A 472 -25.09 9.83 -14.78
CA TYR A 472 -24.19 10.98 -14.64
C TYR A 472 -23.41 11.28 -15.92
N ASP A 473 -23.09 12.55 -16.16
CA ASP A 473 -22.15 12.99 -17.19
C ASP A 473 -20.73 12.76 -16.67
N MET A 474 -20.04 11.78 -17.27
CA MET A 474 -18.69 11.39 -16.87
C MET A 474 -17.60 12.11 -17.67
N GLY A 475 -17.96 13.14 -18.44
CA GLY A 475 -16.98 14.00 -19.11
C GLY A 475 -16.08 14.75 -18.11
N ALA A 476 -14.86 15.09 -18.51
CA ALA A 476 -13.93 15.87 -17.70
C ALA A 476 -14.49 17.28 -17.40
N TRP A 477 -14.41 17.71 -16.14
CA TRP A 477 -14.81 19.07 -15.74
C TRP A 477 -13.92 20.14 -16.39
N ASP A 478 -12.61 19.92 -16.34
CA ASP A 478 -11.60 20.66 -17.09
C ASP A 478 -10.98 19.75 -18.17
N PRO A 479 -11.35 19.92 -19.45
CA PRO A 479 -10.83 19.07 -20.52
C PRO A 479 -9.36 19.33 -20.87
N ASP A 480 -8.75 20.38 -20.31
CA ASP A 480 -7.33 20.67 -20.47
C ASP A 480 -6.49 20.04 -19.33
N ASP A 481 -7.13 19.40 -18.35
CA ASP A 481 -6.52 18.70 -17.21
C ASP A 481 -6.74 17.17 -17.33
N ASN A 482 -5.65 16.42 -17.33
CA ASN A 482 -5.66 14.97 -17.52
C ASN A 482 -6.14 14.18 -16.29
N GLU A 483 -6.18 14.81 -15.11
CA GLU A 483 -6.67 14.22 -13.86
C GLU A 483 -7.99 14.87 -13.42
N SER A 484 -8.65 15.60 -14.33
CA SER A 484 -9.86 16.32 -14.00
C SER A 484 -10.97 15.37 -13.57
N LEU A 485 -11.57 15.67 -12.41
CA LEU A 485 -12.73 14.94 -11.92
C LEU A 485 -13.93 15.09 -12.89
N PRO A 486 -14.85 14.12 -12.92
CA PRO A 486 -16.03 14.17 -13.77
C PRO A 486 -16.92 15.39 -13.52
N ILE A 487 -17.59 15.90 -14.56
CA ILE A 487 -18.52 17.04 -14.50
C ILE A 487 -19.56 16.87 -13.38
N TRP A 488 -20.05 15.66 -13.17
CA TRP A 488 -21.08 15.42 -12.17
C TRP A 488 -20.64 15.68 -10.73
N MET A 489 -19.34 15.66 -10.43
CA MET A 489 -18.81 16.05 -9.12
C MET A 489 -19.08 17.53 -8.82
N TYR A 490 -19.22 18.36 -9.86
CA TYR A 490 -19.37 19.82 -9.75
C TYR A 490 -20.79 20.32 -10.00
N GLU A 491 -21.72 19.43 -10.37
CA GLU A 491 -23.09 19.76 -10.69
C GLU A 491 -24.09 18.87 -9.91
N ALA A 492 -25.32 19.33 -9.75
CA ALA A 492 -26.36 18.57 -9.06
C ALA A 492 -26.50 17.15 -9.68
N PRO A 493 -26.63 16.09 -8.86
CA PRO A 493 -26.95 16.13 -7.43
C PRO A 493 -25.76 16.31 -6.48
N SER A 494 -24.52 16.39 -6.98
CA SER A 494 -23.37 16.73 -6.13
C SER A 494 -23.49 18.17 -5.61
N LEU A 495 -23.31 18.34 -4.30
CA LEU A 495 -23.37 19.62 -3.59
C LEU A 495 -21.96 20.14 -3.26
N LEU A 496 -21.02 19.23 -3.06
CA LEU A 496 -19.64 19.49 -2.65
C LEU A 496 -18.75 18.33 -3.10
N VAL A 497 -17.57 18.66 -3.62
CA VAL A 497 -16.39 17.80 -3.67
C VAL A 497 -15.22 18.64 -3.16
N THR A 498 -14.51 18.18 -2.15
CA THR A 498 -13.43 18.99 -1.55
C THR A 498 -12.10 18.85 -2.30
N GLY A 499 -11.92 17.74 -3.03
CA GLY A 499 -10.58 17.21 -3.27
C GLY A 499 -9.96 16.74 -1.95
N GLU A 500 -8.72 16.27 -1.99
CA GLU A 500 -8.03 15.89 -0.78
C GLU A 500 -7.80 17.08 0.16
N VAL A 501 -8.12 16.90 1.44
CA VAL A 501 -7.92 17.92 2.47
C VAL A 501 -6.92 17.38 3.47
N SER A 502 -5.67 17.81 3.38
CA SER A 502 -4.58 17.30 4.21
C SER A 502 -4.31 15.79 3.99
N GLY A 503 -4.52 15.31 2.76
CA GLY A 503 -4.34 13.92 2.30
C GLY A 503 -5.64 13.14 2.07
N HIS A 504 -5.50 11.84 1.80
CA HIS A 504 -6.60 10.92 1.46
C HIS A 504 -7.71 10.96 2.53
N GLY A 505 -8.94 11.17 2.09
CA GLY A 505 -10.12 11.15 2.96
C GLY A 505 -10.28 9.78 3.63
N ASN A 506 -10.56 9.76 4.94
CA ASN A 506 -10.83 8.53 5.68
C ASN A 506 -12.06 8.71 6.58
N ALA A 507 -12.20 7.89 7.63
CA ALA A 507 -13.37 7.85 8.49
C ALA A 507 -13.83 9.25 8.94
N LEU A 508 -15.14 9.47 8.97
CA LEU A 508 -15.75 10.73 9.41
C LEU A 508 -16.90 10.50 10.38
N PHE A 509 -17.30 11.58 11.05
CA PHE A 509 -18.62 11.64 11.68
C PHE A 509 -19.21 13.04 11.51
N LEU A 510 -20.54 13.12 11.52
CA LEU A 510 -21.27 14.37 11.49
C LEU A 510 -21.54 14.89 12.90
N MET A 511 -21.46 16.21 13.09
CA MET A 511 -21.96 16.83 14.31
C MET A 511 -23.49 16.70 14.36
N PRO A 512 -24.12 16.55 15.56
CA PRO A 512 -25.58 16.34 15.67
C PRO A 512 -26.46 17.44 15.07
N THR A 513 -25.87 18.58 14.74
CA THR A 513 -26.53 19.67 14.03
C THR A 513 -25.56 20.19 13.00
N VAL A 514 -25.71 19.69 11.77
CA VAL A 514 -24.98 20.20 10.61
C VAL A 514 -25.64 21.50 10.17
N SER A 515 -24.88 22.57 10.14
CA SER A 515 -25.34 23.95 10.02
C SER A 515 -25.10 24.49 8.61
N ASP A 516 -26.15 24.97 7.93
CA ASP A 516 -25.99 25.77 6.70
C ASP A 516 -25.39 27.17 6.95
N THR A 517 -24.99 27.48 8.19
CA THR A 517 -24.36 28.75 8.55
C THR A 517 -22.91 28.56 8.96
N THR A 518 -22.05 29.45 8.46
CA THR A 518 -20.62 29.44 8.79
C THR A 518 -20.35 29.81 10.25
N GLY A 519 -19.29 29.24 10.80
CA GLY A 519 -18.75 29.46 12.14
C GLY A 519 -18.96 28.30 13.13
N ALA A 520 -19.45 27.15 12.67
CA ALA A 520 -19.62 25.94 13.47
C ALA A 520 -18.93 24.75 12.79
N ILE A 521 -18.37 23.83 13.58
CA ILE A 521 -17.83 22.58 13.04
C ILE A 521 -19.02 21.68 12.71
N ASP A 522 -19.02 21.15 11.50
CA ASP A 522 -20.08 20.33 10.92
C ASP A 522 -19.63 18.88 10.77
N VAL A 523 -18.39 18.69 10.33
CA VAL A 523 -17.79 17.38 10.05
C VAL A 523 -16.43 17.29 10.71
N VAL A 524 -16.12 16.14 11.28
CA VAL A 524 -14.77 15.77 11.67
C VAL A 524 -14.36 14.59 10.80
N GLN A 525 -13.24 14.72 10.09
CA GLN A 525 -12.76 13.71 9.14
C GLN A 525 -11.29 13.38 9.38
N ALA A 526 -11.01 12.09 9.51
CA ALA A 526 -9.69 11.48 9.55
C ALA A 526 -9.00 11.54 8.18
N THR A 527 -7.67 11.58 8.15
CA THR A 527 -6.90 11.47 6.90
C THR A 527 -5.93 10.30 6.93
N GLY A 528 -5.94 9.49 5.87
CA GLY A 528 -5.04 8.35 5.73
C GLY A 528 -3.57 8.76 5.72
N ALA A 529 -3.27 9.96 5.23
CA ALA A 529 -1.92 10.55 5.26
C ALA A 529 -1.46 10.98 6.67
N GLY A 530 -2.31 10.82 7.69
CA GLY A 530 -2.02 11.11 9.09
C GLY A 530 -2.57 12.46 9.52
N GLY A 531 -3.60 12.45 10.38
CA GLY A 531 -4.18 13.66 10.93
C GLY A 531 -5.70 13.72 10.93
N LEU A 532 -6.23 14.90 11.27
CA LEU A 532 -7.64 15.15 11.49
C LEU A 532 -8.02 16.56 11.05
N ASN A 533 -9.11 16.68 10.30
CA ASN A 533 -9.69 17.95 9.88
C ASN A 533 -11.02 18.20 10.59
N PHE A 534 -11.19 19.40 11.15
CA PHE A 534 -12.50 19.91 11.54
C PHE A 534 -13.00 20.82 10.44
N MET A 535 -14.12 20.47 9.82
CA MET A 535 -14.67 21.19 8.67
C MET A 535 -15.99 21.88 9.02
N ASP A 536 -16.19 23.04 8.39
CA ASP A 536 -17.40 23.86 8.43
C ASP A 536 -17.90 24.00 6.99
N LEU A 537 -19.07 23.44 6.69
CA LEU A 537 -19.58 23.25 5.32
C LEU A 537 -20.46 24.40 4.83
N GLY A 538 -20.98 25.26 5.71
CA GLY A 538 -21.88 26.34 5.33
C GLY A 538 -23.08 25.91 4.44
N ASP A 539 -23.61 26.85 3.66
CA ASP A 539 -24.75 26.61 2.73
C ASP A 539 -24.23 26.08 1.38
N LEU A 540 -24.34 24.76 1.19
CA LEU A 540 -23.91 24.09 -0.05
C LEU A 540 -24.85 24.35 -1.25
N THR A 541 -26.06 24.88 -1.03
CA THR A 541 -27.12 25.01 -2.05
C THR A 541 -27.06 26.32 -2.85
N THR A 542 -26.07 27.18 -2.57
CA THR A 542 -25.98 28.58 -3.02
C THR A 542 -25.85 28.79 -4.54
N GLY A 543 -25.74 27.73 -5.35
CA GLY A 543 -25.51 27.81 -6.79
C GLY A 543 -24.10 28.30 -7.17
N GLU A 544 -23.20 28.40 -6.18
CA GLU A 544 -21.77 28.62 -6.36
C GLU A 544 -21.13 27.36 -6.96
N THR A 545 -20.27 27.55 -7.97
CA THR A 545 -19.61 26.48 -8.71
C THR A 545 -18.18 26.24 -8.23
N ASP A 546 -17.58 27.21 -7.54
CA ASP A 546 -16.27 27.04 -6.91
C ASP A 546 -16.38 26.29 -5.58
N MET A 547 -16.09 25.00 -5.60
CA MET A 547 -16.21 24.11 -4.44
C MET A 547 -15.32 24.52 -3.26
N SER A 548 -14.16 25.13 -3.54
CA SER A 548 -13.22 25.58 -2.50
C SER A 548 -13.81 26.66 -1.57
N THR A 549 -14.85 27.36 -2.03
CA THR A 549 -15.50 28.44 -1.27
C THR A 549 -16.66 27.95 -0.41
N LYS A 550 -17.06 26.68 -0.58
CA LYS A 550 -18.21 26.11 0.12
C LYS A 550 -17.87 25.68 1.54
N PHE A 551 -16.64 25.27 1.81
CA PHE A 551 -16.23 24.80 3.14
C PHE A 551 -15.01 25.56 3.66
N THR A 552 -14.75 25.41 4.95
CA THR A 552 -13.48 25.82 5.58
C THR A 552 -12.98 24.74 6.52
N VAL A 553 -11.69 24.77 6.85
CA VAL A 553 -11.06 23.89 7.85
C VAL A 553 -10.58 24.73 9.04
N PRO A 554 -11.42 25.04 10.04
CA PRO A 554 -11.03 25.92 11.13
C PRO A 554 -9.94 25.34 12.05
N ALA A 555 -9.80 24.01 12.11
CA ALA A 555 -8.74 23.36 12.86
C ALA A 555 -8.25 22.10 12.15
N TYR A 556 -6.93 21.89 12.19
CA TYR A 556 -6.22 20.76 11.62
C TYR A 556 -5.22 20.22 12.64
N PHE A 557 -5.06 18.91 12.69
CA PHE A 557 -4.11 18.19 13.52
C PHE A 557 -3.34 17.22 12.64
N ALA A 558 -2.01 17.25 12.68
CA ALA A 558 -1.18 16.29 11.97
C ALA A 558 -0.70 15.18 12.92
N SER A 559 -0.11 14.12 12.34
CA SER A 559 0.43 12.98 13.09
C SER A 559 1.80 13.24 13.76
N THR A 560 2.44 14.36 13.46
CA THR A 560 3.70 14.82 14.07
C THR A 560 3.63 16.29 14.51
N GLU A 561 4.58 16.73 15.32
CA GLU A 561 4.80 18.16 15.63
C GLU A 561 5.94 18.78 14.81
N GLU A 562 6.44 18.06 13.80
CA GLU A 562 7.62 18.48 13.04
C GLU A 562 7.34 19.72 12.18
N THR A 563 8.40 20.51 12.00
CA THR A 563 8.38 21.70 11.15
C THR A 563 8.97 21.36 9.80
N TYR A 564 8.25 21.67 8.72
CA TYR A 564 8.67 21.52 7.33
C TYR A 564 8.81 22.89 6.66
N ALA A 565 9.40 22.93 5.46
CA ALA A 565 9.51 24.15 4.66
C ALA A 565 8.30 24.25 3.73
N ALA A 566 7.55 25.36 3.80
CA ALA A 566 6.46 25.66 2.88
C ALA A 566 6.98 26.04 1.48
N SER A 567 6.07 26.24 0.52
CA SER A 567 6.41 26.56 -0.88
C SER A 567 7.25 27.83 -1.05
N ASP A 568 7.17 28.78 -0.11
CA ASP A 568 7.98 30.00 -0.08
C ASP A 568 9.29 29.86 0.73
N GLY A 569 9.57 28.65 1.21
CA GLY A 569 10.74 28.29 2.03
C GLY A 569 10.63 28.71 3.50
N THR A 570 9.49 29.23 3.96
CA THR A 570 9.31 29.56 5.37
C THR A 570 8.99 28.31 6.21
N PRO A 571 9.48 28.24 7.47
CA PRO A 571 9.17 27.12 8.35
C PRO A 571 7.68 27.12 8.72
N THR A 572 7.01 26.02 8.44
CA THR A 572 5.58 25.77 8.71
C THR A 572 5.44 24.45 9.47
N ALA A 573 4.42 24.37 10.32
CA ALA A 573 4.14 23.20 11.14
C ALA A 573 2.63 23.15 11.43
N PRO A 574 2.08 21.96 11.72
CA PRO A 574 2.76 20.65 11.79
C PRO A 574 2.85 19.89 10.45
N LEU A 575 3.75 18.90 10.34
CA LEU A 575 3.86 17.96 9.20
C LEU A 575 3.07 16.67 9.45
N ALA A 576 2.28 16.21 8.48
CA ALA A 576 1.68 14.89 8.49
C ALA A 576 2.62 13.83 7.93
N VAL A 577 2.64 12.67 8.58
CA VAL A 577 3.36 11.46 8.16
C VAL A 577 2.44 10.28 8.46
N GLY A 578 1.98 9.58 7.44
CA GLY A 578 1.00 8.50 7.61
C GLY A 578 0.97 7.52 6.46
N HIS A 579 1.79 7.69 5.43
CA HIS A 579 1.88 6.79 4.30
C HIS A 579 3.36 6.57 3.92
N THR A 580 4.16 6.15 4.89
CA THR A 580 5.60 6.00 4.70
C THR A 580 5.90 4.69 3.97
N GLN A 581 6.33 4.79 2.71
CA GLN A 581 6.47 3.60 1.84
C GLN A 581 7.92 3.18 1.57
N GLY A 582 8.87 4.12 1.64
CA GLY A 582 10.27 3.81 1.39
C GLY A 582 11.23 4.75 2.08
N VAL A 583 12.42 4.22 2.35
CA VAL A 583 13.47 4.90 3.11
C VAL A 583 14.85 4.60 2.54
N ALA A 584 15.72 5.61 2.54
CA ALA A 584 17.15 5.44 2.34
C ALA A 584 17.92 6.26 3.37
N ALA A 585 19.17 5.90 3.64
CA ALA A 585 19.96 6.60 4.64
C ALA A 585 21.39 6.87 4.18
N THR A 586 21.92 8.01 4.59
CA THR A 586 23.36 8.27 4.67
C THR A 586 23.79 8.20 6.13
N SER A 587 25.08 8.47 6.41
CA SER A 587 25.58 8.46 7.79
C SER A 587 24.94 9.51 8.72
N GLN A 588 24.35 10.57 8.17
CA GLN A 588 23.82 11.70 8.95
C GLN A 588 22.31 11.88 8.79
N TYR A 589 21.75 11.45 7.65
CA TYR A 589 20.38 11.74 7.28
C TYR A 589 19.63 10.49 6.81
N LEU A 590 18.33 10.48 7.08
CA LEU A 590 17.37 9.55 6.53
C LEU A 590 16.50 10.30 5.53
N TYR A 591 16.25 9.68 4.39
CA TYR A 591 15.40 10.15 3.30
C TYR A 591 14.15 9.29 3.31
N MET A 592 13.00 9.93 3.42
CA MET A 592 11.73 9.25 3.63
C MET A 592 10.75 9.64 2.52
N ALA A 593 10.25 8.64 1.80
CA ALA A 593 9.13 8.76 0.89
C ALA A 593 7.82 8.57 1.66
N ASP A 594 6.95 9.57 1.60
CA ASP A 594 5.60 9.52 2.15
C ASP A 594 4.61 9.85 1.03
N GLY A 595 3.71 8.91 0.72
CA GLY A 595 2.97 8.85 -0.55
C GLY A 595 2.45 10.21 -1.05
N PRO A 596 1.45 10.83 -0.38
CA PRO A 596 0.86 12.10 -0.84
C PRO A 596 1.80 13.30 -0.70
N HIS A 597 2.66 13.31 0.32
CA HIS A 597 3.45 14.47 0.73
C HIS A 597 4.81 14.61 0.01
N GLY A 598 5.28 13.53 -0.61
CA GLY A 598 6.56 13.44 -1.28
C GLY A 598 7.72 13.10 -0.34
N MET A 599 8.92 13.63 -0.64
CA MET A 599 10.14 13.29 0.10
C MET A 599 10.46 14.28 1.21
N SER A 600 10.81 13.75 2.38
CA SER A 600 11.40 14.49 3.50
C SER A 600 12.77 13.94 3.90
N VAL A 601 13.60 14.79 4.52
CA VAL A 601 14.95 14.47 4.99
C VAL A 601 15.04 14.73 6.49
N TRP A 602 15.48 13.72 7.22
CA TRP A 602 15.51 13.68 8.67
C TRP A 602 16.94 13.55 9.16
N GLN A 603 17.34 14.40 10.10
CA GLN A 603 18.60 14.24 10.81
C GLN A 603 18.51 13.02 11.73
N VAL A 604 19.43 12.07 11.57
CA VAL A 604 19.49 10.83 12.36
C VAL A 604 20.78 10.66 13.15
N ALA A 605 21.74 11.57 12.97
CA ALA A 605 22.95 11.64 13.79
C ALA A 605 23.31 13.10 14.14
N ASP A 606 24.02 13.27 15.26
CA ASP A 606 24.61 14.55 15.63
C ASP A 606 25.88 14.88 14.83
N GLU A 607 26.42 16.09 15.03
CA GLU A 607 27.64 16.56 14.34
C GLU A 607 28.87 15.66 14.56
N ASP A 608 28.87 14.85 15.62
CA ASP A 608 29.95 13.91 15.96
C ASP A 608 29.69 12.50 15.37
N GLY A 609 28.56 12.27 14.69
CA GLY A 609 28.16 10.99 14.11
C GLY A 609 27.47 10.05 15.09
N ASN A 610 27.10 10.51 16.29
CA ASN A 610 26.35 9.68 17.23
C ASN A 610 24.88 9.63 16.80
N PRO A 611 24.25 8.44 16.81
CA PRO A 611 22.89 8.32 16.32
C PRO A 611 21.86 8.88 17.31
N LEU A 612 20.85 9.56 16.79
CA LEU A 612 19.77 10.18 17.57
C LEU A 612 18.65 9.19 17.87
N ASP A 613 18.08 9.27 19.09
CA ASP A 613 16.85 8.53 19.43
C ASP A 613 15.60 9.15 18.79
N GLU A 614 15.62 10.46 18.57
CA GLU A 614 14.53 11.22 17.96
C GLU A 614 15.05 11.88 16.68
N PRO A 615 14.77 11.30 15.50
CA PRO A 615 15.00 11.97 14.23
C PRO A 615 14.17 13.27 14.10
N HIS A 616 14.70 14.26 13.38
CA HIS A 616 14.00 15.53 13.13
C HIS A 616 14.08 15.98 11.68
N VAL A 617 13.03 16.62 11.16
CA VAL A 617 13.00 17.13 9.78
C VAL A 617 14.00 18.27 9.63
N VAL A 618 14.84 18.17 8.59
CA VAL A 618 15.82 19.19 8.22
C VAL A 618 15.67 19.67 6.77
N ALA A 619 15.01 18.91 5.91
CA ALA A 619 14.66 19.35 4.56
C ALA A 619 13.45 18.59 4.03
N ASN A 620 12.80 19.11 3.00
CA ASN A 620 11.68 18.45 2.33
C ASN A 620 11.47 19.03 0.92
N THR A 621 10.91 18.24 0.02
CA THR A 621 10.23 18.80 -1.17
C THR A 621 8.96 19.52 -0.74
N VAL A 622 8.36 20.34 -1.60
CA VAL A 622 7.06 20.96 -1.26
C VAL A 622 6.05 19.85 -0.95
N VAL A 623 5.32 20.01 0.16
CA VAL A 623 4.34 19.06 0.68
C VAL A 623 3.00 19.38 0.02
N ASP A 624 2.87 18.97 -1.23
CA ASP A 624 1.73 19.21 -2.09
C ASP A 624 1.69 18.11 -3.16
N GLU A 625 0.54 17.87 -3.76
CA GLU A 625 0.38 16.96 -4.89
C GLU A 625 0.76 17.65 -6.21
N TYR A 626 0.47 18.96 -6.30
CA TYR A 626 0.62 19.74 -7.53
C TYR A 626 1.70 20.83 -7.41
N GLU A 627 2.08 21.40 -8.56
CA GLU A 627 2.99 22.54 -8.58
C GLU A 627 2.40 23.76 -7.87
N VAL A 628 3.20 24.45 -7.05
CA VAL A 628 2.75 25.60 -6.27
C VAL A 628 3.31 26.89 -6.85
N ASP A 629 2.42 27.73 -7.36
CA ASP A 629 2.73 29.08 -7.84
C ASP A 629 2.76 30.09 -6.67
N ASN A 630 3.96 30.57 -6.34
CA ASN A 630 4.16 31.54 -5.28
C ASN A 630 3.81 32.97 -5.75
N PRO A 631 3.37 33.87 -4.84
CA PRO A 631 3.07 35.27 -5.17
C PRO A 631 4.24 36.09 -5.73
N ASP A 632 5.48 35.61 -5.56
CA ASP A 632 6.68 36.25 -6.13
C ASP A 632 6.95 35.85 -7.59
N GLY A 633 6.14 34.94 -8.15
CA GLY A 633 6.22 34.43 -9.51
C GLY A 633 7.15 33.24 -9.70
N SER A 634 7.64 32.64 -8.61
CA SER A 634 8.31 31.33 -8.65
C SER A 634 7.29 30.19 -8.59
N THR A 635 7.63 29.07 -9.23
CA THR A 635 6.86 27.82 -9.16
C THR A 635 7.76 26.77 -8.51
N VAL A 636 7.25 26.08 -7.50
CA VAL A 636 7.94 24.96 -6.85
C VAL A 636 7.20 23.66 -7.13
N TYR A 637 7.95 22.58 -7.28
CA TYR A 637 7.42 21.31 -7.74
C TYR A 637 7.54 20.24 -6.66
N PRO A 638 6.50 19.41 -6.46
CA PRO A 638 6.51 18.31 -5.52
C PRO A 638 7.20 17.06 -6.07
N THR A 639 7.26 16.03 -5.23
CA THR A 639 7.61 14.65 -5.62
C THR A 639 6.51 13.70 -5.16
N PRO A 640 5.27 13.85 -5.65
CA PRO A 640 4.10 13.19 -5.08
C PRO A 640 4.07 11.70 -5.46
N HIS A 641 3.21 10.97 -4.76
CA HIS A 641 3.08 9.52 -4.82
C HIS A 641 4.44 8.84 -4.64
N ALA A 642 5.24 9.39 -3.72
CA ALA A 642 6.59 8.91 -3.42
C ALA A 642 6.49 7.49 -2.85
N TYR A 643 7.00 6.53 -3.61
CA TYR A 643 7.00 5.13 -3.25
C TYR A 643 8.26 4.74 -2.49
N ASN A 644 9.40 5.13 -3.03
CA ASN A 644 10.69 4.74 -2.53
C ASN A 644 11.73 5.81 -2.87
N VAL A 645 12.85 5.82 -2.14
CA VAL A 645 13.96 6.77 -2.34
C VAL A 645 15.26 5.99 -2.45
N ILE A 646 16.08 6.29 -3.45
CA ILE A 646 17.42 5.73 -3.60
C ILE A 646 18.45 6.86 -3.69
N MET A 647 19.58 6.67 -3.01
CA MET A 647 20.69 7.63 -3.02
C MET A 647 21.62 7.35 -4.20
N GLY A 648 21.94 8.39 -4.99
CA GLY A 648 23.01 8.29 -5.98
C GLY A 648 24.38 8.13 -5.32
N GLY A 649 25.34 7.48 -6.00
CA GLY A 649 26.66 7.13 -5.44
C GLY A 649 27.59 8.27 -4.99
N GLY A 650 27.13 9.53 -4.93
CA GLY A 650 27.86 10.67 -4.38
C GLY A 650 27.12 11.40 -3.24
N ASP A 651 26.05 10.81 -2.69
CA ASP A 651 25.20 11.28 -1.58
C ASP A 651 24.55 12.66 -1.77
N ASN A 652 24.73 13.32 -2.91
CA ASN A 652 24.19 14.66 -3.17
C ASN A 652 22.88 14.66 -3.98
N MET A 653 22.46 13.49 -4.46
CA MET A 653 21.26 13.32 -5.26
C MET A 653 20.43 12.19 -4.67
N ALA A 654 19.19 12.50 -4.33
CA ALA A 654 18.17 11.52 -4.03
C ALA A 654 17.30 11.30 -5.27
N TYR A 655 16.89 10.06 -5.49
CA TYR A 655 16.01 9.66 -6.57
C TYR A 655 14.73 9.14 -5.95
N VAL A 656 13.63 9.86 -6.16
CA VAL A 656 12.32 9.53 -5.64
C VAL A 656 11.54 8.82 -6.75
N MET A 657 11.14 7.60 -6.49
CA MET A 657 10.32 6.80 -7.38
C MET A 657 8.85 7.13 -7.11
N SER A 658 8.11 7.48 -8.15
CA SER A 658 6.68 7.80 -8.05
C SER A 658 5.84 6.67 -8.64
N GLN A 659 4.78 6.29 -7.91
CA GLN A 659 3.82 5.28 -8.36
C GLN A 659 2.95 5.74 -9.53
N SER A 660 2.97 7.02 -9.91
CA SER A 660 2.13 7.56 -10.99
C SER A 660 2.86 8.46 -11.98
N LEU A 661 4.04 8.98 -11.60
CA LEU A 661 4.74 9.98 -12.39
C LEU A 661 6.21 9.61 -12.70
N GLY A 662 6.62 8.35 -12.54
CA GLY A 662 7.99 7.94 -12.89
C GLY A 662 9.07 8.47 -11.93
N LEU A 663 10.27 8.78 -12.45
CA LEU A 663 11.45 9.04 -11.63
C LEU A 663 11.69 10.55 -11.39
N ARG A 664 11.93 10.95 -10.15
CA ARG A 664 12.25 12.34 -9.75
C ARG A 664 13.65 12.44 -9.18
N ARG A 665 14.50 13.30 -9.75
CA ARG A 665 15.82 13.60 -9.19
C ARG A 665 15.76 14.83 -8.28
N VAL A 666 16.30 14.74 -7.07
CA VAL A 666 16.32 15.82 -6.08
C VAL A 666 17.75 16.09 -5.61
N ASP A 667 18.21 17.34 -5.76
CA ASP A 667 19.51 17.77 -5.21
C ASP A 667 19.38 17.98 -3.69
N VAL A 668 20.09 17.14 -2.94
CA VAL A 668 20.10 17.12 -1.46
C VAL A 668 21.40 17.63 -0.87
N SER A 669 22.32 18.15 -1.69
CA SER A 669 23.62 18.67 -1.24
C SER A 669 23.50 19.79 -0.20
N GLY A 670 22.41 20.56 -0.24
CA GLY A 670 22.09 21.56 0.77
C GLY A 670 21.81 20.94 2.15
N ALA A 671 21.02 19.87 2.19
CA ALA A 671 20.74 19.13 3.42
C ALA A 671 22.01 18.45 3.95
N GLU A 672 22.74 17.73 3.08
CA GLU A 672 23.99 17.04 3.44
C GLU A 672 25.10 17.99 3.94
N SER A 673 25.10 19.24 3.47
CA SER A 673 26.01 20.29 3.97
C SER A 673 25.52 21.01 5.24
N GLY A 674 24.40 20.56 5.84
CA GLY A 674 23.84 21.08 7.08
C GLY A 674 23.17 22.45 6.95
N GLN A 675 22.65 22.81 5.76
CA GLN A 675 21.98 24.09 5.56
C GLN A 675 20.56 24.12 6.16
N GLY A 676 19.90 22.96 6.18
CA GLY A 676 18.64 22.75 6.87
C GLY A 676 18.89 22.34 8.32
N LEU A 677 18.05 22.81 9.25
CA LEU A 677 18.14 22.51 10.68
C LEU A 677 16.75 22.20 11.24
N PRO A 678 16.63 21.41 12.32
CA PRO A 678 15.35 21.21 12.99
C PRO A 678 14.67 22.54 13.34
N GLY A 679 13.40 22.69 12.96
CA GLY A 679 12.62 23.93 13.13
C GLY A 679 12.87 25.03 12.07
N THR A 680 13.92 24.90 11.24
CA THR A 680 14.17 25.73 10.06
C THR A 680 14.68 24.86 8.90
N PRO A 681 13.83 23.96 8.39
CA PRO A 681 14.21 23.03 7.33
C PRO A 681 14.45 23.76 6.00
N LEU A 682 15.22 23.10 5.13
CA LEU A 682 15.50 23.56 3.78
C LEU A 682 14.43 23.04 2.80
N LEU A 683 13.84 23.95 2.00
CA LEU A 683 13.01 23.54 0.87
C LEU A 683 13.90 23.02 -0.27
N LEU A 684 13.66 21.79 -0.70
CA LEU A 684 14.26 21.16 -1.86
C LEU A 684 13.37 21.41 -3.07
N THR A 685 13.92 22.01 -4.13
CA THR A 685 13.14 22.51 -5.27
C THR A 685 13.57 21.82 -6.56
N PRO A 686 13.16 20.55 -6.80
CA PRO A 686 13.42 19.91 -8.08
C PRO A 686 12.73 20.69 -9.21
N GLN A 687 13.21 20.53 -10.44
CA GLN A 687 12.69 21.26 -11.60
C GLN A 687 12.20 20.28 -12.67
N PRO A 688 11.41 20.71 -13.68
CA PRO A 688 11.01 19.85 -14.79
C PRO A 688 12.18 19.20 -15.55
N SER A 689 13.41 19.74 -15.43
CA SER A 689 14.63 19.12 -15.93
C SER A 689 15.12 17.90 -15.14
N ASP A 690 14.45 17.57 -14.04
CA ASP A 690 14.76 16.50 -13.12
C ASP A 690 13.67 15.41 -13.11
N PHE A 691 12.64 15.53 -13.96
CA PHE A 691 11.51 14.61 -14.06
C PHE A 691 11.69 13.68 -15.26
N TYR A 692 11.98 12.43 -15.00
CA TYR A 692 12.26 11.42 -16.02
C TYR A 692 11.01 10.58 -16.23
N GLU A 693 10.27 10.93 -17.28
CA GLU A 693 8.95 10.37 -17.61
C GLU A 693 8.87 9.99 -19.08
N HIS A 694 8.11 8.95 -19.41
CA HIS A 694 7.83 8.54 -20.77
C HIS A 694 6.39 8.84 -21.19
N ASN A 695 5.43 9.00 -20.28
CA ASN A 695 4.05 9.36 -20.60
C ASN A 695 3.67 10.72 -19.99
N LEU A 696 3.42 11.71 -20.84
CA LEU A 696 3.02 13.05 -20.44
C LEU A 696 1.72 13.45 -21.14
N ALA A 697 1.00 14.44 -20.59
CA ALA A 697 -0.17 15.04 -21.23
C ALA A 697 0.11 15.56 -22.66
N THR A 698 1.35 15.97 -22.93
CA THR A 698 1.77 16.47 -24.25
C THR A 698 2.11 15.38 -25.27
N GLY A 699 2.14 14.12 -24.83
CA GLY A 699 2.41 12.92 -25.62
C GLY A 699 3.42 11.99 -24.95
N SER A 700 3.51 10.77 -25.47
CA SER A 700 4.39 9.73 -24.93
C SER A 700 5.68 9.54 -25.76
N TYR A 701 6.75 9.12 -25.09
CA TYR A 701 8.10 8.94 -25.63
C TYR A 701 8.49 7.46 -25.66
N GLY A 702 9.50 7.10 -26.47
CA GLY A 702 10.00 5.73 -26.55
C GLY A 702 9.02 4.69 -27.12
N GLY A 703 7.81 5.10 -27.54
CA GLY A 703 6.74 4.17 -27.91
C GLY A 703 6.05 3.51 -26.71
N ILE A 704 6.24 4.08 -25.51
CA ILE A 704 5.64 3.65 -24.25
C ILE A 704 4.49 4.60 -23.98
N SER A 705 3.26 4.09 -23.84
CA SER A 705 2.06 4.93 -23.71
C SER A 705 1.26 4.69 -22.43
N ARG A 706 1.70 3.75 -21.59
CA ARG A 706 1.08 3.54 -20.27
C ARG A 706 1.64 4.55 -19.29
N GLN A 707 0.99 4.72 -18.15
CA GLN A 707 1.50 5.50 -17.03
C GLN A 707 2.87 4.98 -16.56
N ASP A 708 3.71 5.92 -16.11
CA ASP A 708 5.02 5.67 -15.53
C ASP A 708 4.87 5.16 -14.08
N HIS A 709 5.39 3.97 -13.78
CA HIS A 709 5.28 3.31 -12.48
C HIS A 709 6.67 2.97 -11.95
N ALA A 710 7.41 3.96 -11.47
CA ALA A 710 8.75 3.72 -10.94
C ALA A 710 8.64 3.11 -9.53
N TYR A 711 9.27 1.96 -9.32
CA TYR A 711 9.36 1.30 -8.02
C TYR A 711 10.79 1.18 -7.50
N ASP A 712 11.74 1.05 -8.41
CA ASP A 712 13.16 0.88 -8.11
C ASP A 712 14.05 1.38 -9.27
N VAL A 713 15.31 1.69 -9.00
CA VAL A 713 16.29 2.17 -9.99
C VAL A 713 17.72 1.82 -9.60
N ASP A 714 18.49 1.37 -10.59
CA ASP A 714 19.95 1.26 -10.48
C ASP A 714 20.66 1.97 -11.65
N PHE A 715 21.94 2.32 -11.45
CA PHE A 715 22.68 3.24 -12.29
C PHE A 715 23.92 2.59 -12.93
N HIS A 716 24.11 2.86 -14.22
CA HIS A 716 25.36 2.58 -14.92
C HIS A 716 25.86 3.82 -15.65
N ASP A 717 26.96 4.39 -15.15
CA ASP A 717 27.50 5.68 -15.60
C ASP A 717 26.43 6.80 -15.58
N ASN A 718 25.87 7.13 -16.74
CA ASN A 718 24.89 8.18 -16.95
C ASN A 718 23.47 7.64 -17.16
N TYR A 719 23.29 6.31 -17.17
CA TYR A 719 22.01 5.68 -17.40
C TYR A 719 21.37 5.28 -16.08
N ALA A 720 20.09 5.60 -15.93
CA ALA A 720 19.22 5.05 -14.90
C ALA A 720 18.41 3.91 -15.52
N VAL A 721 18.48 2.72 -14.94
CA VAL A 721 17.68 1.55 -15.32
C VAL A 721 16.58 1.41 -14.29
N VAL A 722 15.34 1.70 -14.69
CA VAL A 722 14.19 1.83 -13.79
C VAL A 722 13.30 0.59 -13.92
N ALA A 723 12.93 0.00 -12.78
CA ALA A 723 11.84 -0.95 -12.67
C ALA A 723 10.51 -0.17 -12.74
N ASP A 724 9.92 -0.19 -13.93
CA ASP A 724 8.83 0.69 -14.35
C ASP A 724 7.50 -0.08 -14.41
N GLY A 725 7.25 -0.86 -13.37
CA GLY A 725 5.99 -1.57 -13.17
C GLY A 725 5.55 -2.33 -14.42
N SER A 726 4.34 -2.00 -14.89
CA SER A 726 3.71 -2.66 -16.04
C SER A 726 4.41 -2.43 -17.38
N ASN A 727 5.38 -1.51 -17.44
CA ASN A 727 6.20 -1.22 -18.62
C ASN A 727 7.47 -2.08 -18.68
N GLY A 728 7.80 -2.83 -17.63
CA GLY A 728 9.01 -3.63 -17.52
C GLY A 728 10.20 -2.78 -17.10
N LEU A 729 11.30 -2.82 -17.84
CA LEU A 729 12.44 -1.94 -17.61
C LEU A 729 12.43 -0.76 -18.56
N THR A 730 12.58 0.45 -18.03
CA THR A 730 12.79 1.68 -18.82
C THR A 730 14.16 2.26 -18.49
N VAL A 731 14.92 2.64 -19.52
CA VAL A 731 16.26 3.21 -19.35
C VAL A 731 16.26 4.69 -19.73
N TYR A 732 16.65 5.53 -18.79
CA TYR A 732 16.80 6.97 -19.01
C TYR A 732 18.27 7.40 -19.11
N ASP A 733 18.58 8.31 -20.04
CA ASP A 733 19.86 9.04 -20.09
C ASP A 733 19.78 10.27 -19.19
N MET A 734 20.47 10.21 -18.05
CA MET A 734 20.44 11.23 -17.01
C MET A 734 21.20 12.51 -17.39
N THR A 735 21.92 12.52 -18.51
CA THR A 735 22.57 13.73 -19.06
C THR A 735 21.64 14.55 -19.95
N MET A 736 20.54 13.96 -20.40
CA MET A 736 19.53 14.64 -21.17
C MET A 736 18.61 15.44 -20.24
N ASN A 737 18.08 16.55 -20.77
CA ASN A 737 17.11 17.39 -20.06
C ASN A 737 15.69 16.99 -20.48
N PRO A 738 14.90 16.33 -19.63
CA PRO A 738 13.56 15.88 -19.99
C PRO A 738 12.61 17.02 -20.38
N SER A 739 12.80 18.22 -19.82
CA SER A 739 11.98 19.41 -20.12
C SER A 739 12.19 19.99 -21.53
N ASP A 740 13.09 19.44 -22.34
CA ASP A 740 13.32 19.93 -23.71
C ASP A 740 12.25 19.46 -24.72
N GLY A 741 11.37 18.53 -24.30
CA GLY A 741 10.26 18.00 -25.10
C GLY A 741 10.69 17.11 -26.26
N THR A 742 11.94 16.67 -26.30
CA THR A 742 12.46 15.82 -27.38
C THR A 742 12.21 14.33 -27.16
N GLY A 743 12.00 13.92 -25.91
CA GLY A 743 11.91 12.51 -25.52
C GLY A 743 13.22 11.75 -25.56
N ASN A 744 14.35 12.42 -25.84
CA ASN A 744 15.65 11.76 -26.01
C ASN A 744 16.23 11.22 -24.68
N HIS A 745 15.68 11.63 -23.54
CA HIS A 745 16.02 11.05 -22.25
C HIS A 745 15.53 9.60 -22.15
N VAL A 746 14.50 9.17 -22.90
CA VAL A 746 14.07 7.76 -22.96
C VAL A 746 14.89 7.01 -24.00
N VAL A 747 15.74 6.10 -23.56
CA VAL A 747 16.75 5.45 -24.43
C VAL A 747 16.29 4.07 -24.90
N ALA A 748 15.71 3.30 -23.99
CA ALA A 748 15.29 1.93 -24.25
C ALA A 748 14.18 1.51 -23.30
N ASN A 749 13.38 0.53 -23.73
CA ASN A 749 12.44 -0.18 -22.88
C ASN A 749 12.40 -1.66 -23.25
N LEU A 750 12.26 -2.53 -22.25
CA LEU A 750 12.00 -3.96 -22.42
C LEU A 750 10.78 -4.32 -21.57
N GLY A 751 9.62 -4.39 -22.22
CA GLY A 751 8.37 -4.81 -21.62
C GLY A 751 7.16 -4.29 -22.38
N SER A 752 7.04 -2.98 -22.57
CA SER A 752 5.84 -2.34 -23.15
C SER A 752 5.68 -2.58 -24.67
N ALA A 753 6.78 -2.69 -25.42
CA ALA A 753 6.78 -2.74 -26.88
C ALA A 753 6.12 -3.98 -27.53
N THR A 754 5.81 -5.02 -26.74
CA THR A 754 5.31 -6.32 -27.24
C THR A 754 3.80 -6.53 -27.06
N GLY A 755 3.07 -5.59 -26.45
CA GLY A 755 1.62 -5.71 -26.18
C GLY A 755 1.26 -6.67 -25.02
N LYS A 756 2.17 -7.52 -24.59
CA LYS A 756 2.18 -8.21 -23.28
C LYS A 756 3.54 -7.97 -22.62
N PRO A 757 3.60 -7.54 -21.35
CA PRO A 757 4.88 -7.20 -20.74
C PRO A 757 5.75 -8.45 -20.56
N GLN A 758 6.89 -8.49 -21.26
CA GLN A 758 7.85 -9.61 -21.17
C GLN A 758 8.45 -9.75 -19.77
N LEU A 759 8.51 -8.66 -19.00
CA LEU A 759 9.02 -8.59 -17.63
C LEU A 759 7.92 -8.40 -16.60
N GLY A 760 6.65 -8.69 -16.93
CA GLY A 760 5.55 -8.57 -15.97
C GLY A 760 5.38 -7.16 -15.41
N ARG A 761 5.24 -7.06 -14.08
CA ARG A 761 5.25 -5.80 -13.32
C ARG A 761 6.59 -5.70 -12.60
N ALA A 762 7.59 -5.10 -13.22
CA ALA A 762 8.91 -4.98 -12.62
C ALA A 762 8.84 -4.04 -11.40
N SER A 763 9.32 -4.50 -10.25
CA SER A 763 9.29 -3.75 -8.99
C SER A 763 10.66 -3.54 -8.36
N GLY A 764 11.66 -4.32 -8.80
CA GLY A 764 13.05 -4.25 -8.33
C GLY A 764 14.02 -4.53 -9.49
N VAL A 765 15.17 -3.85 -9.51
CA VAL A 765 16.23 -4.03 -10.49
C VAL A 765 17.61 -3.74 -9.91
N GLU A 766 18.55 -4.67 -10.09
CA GLU A 766 19.95 -4.49 -9.68
C GLU A 766 20.88 -4.86 -10.85
N LEU A 767 21.87 -4.01 -11.13
CA LEU A 767 22.86 -4.24 -12.18
C LEU A 767 24.11 -4.93 -11.62
N TRP A 768 24.56 -5.94 -12.35
CA TRP A 768 25.81 -6.60 -12.06
C TRP A 768 26.74 -6.54 -13.27
N THR A 769 27.97 -6.08 -13.02
CA THR A 769 29.04 -6.10 -14.01
C THR A 769 29.91 -7.32 -13.79
N ASN A 770 29.95 -8.21 -14.79
CA ASN A 770 30.78 -9.39 -14.75
C ASN A 770 32.26 -8.99 -14.63
N PRO A 771 32.95 -9.37 -13.54
CA PRO A 771 34.33 -8.91 -13.29
C PRO A 771 35.35 -9.52 -14.27
N GLU A 772 35.03 -10.62 -14.95
CA GLU A 772 35.93 -11.29 -15.87
C GLU A 772 35.97 -10.66 -17.27
N ASN A 773 34.82 -10.17 -17.75
CA ASN A 773 34.67 -9.73 -19.15
C ASN A 773 34.05 -8.33 -19.32
N GLY A 774 33.50 -7.73 -18.25
CA GLY A 774 32.88 -6.41 -18.27
C GLY A 774 31.48 -6.36 -18.89
N SER A 775 30.85 -7.52 -19.17
CA SER A 775 29.44 -7.58 -19.53
C SER A 775 28.57 -7.11 -18.37
N VAL A 776 27.45 -6.45 -18.69
CA VAL A 776 26.52 -5.89 -17.70
C VAL A 776 25.18 -6.58 -17.83
N TYR A 777 24.64 -7.04 -16.72
CA TYR A 777 23.35 -7.72 -16.64
C TYR A 777 22.45 -7.00 -15.64
N ALA A 778 21.16 -6.93 -15.94
CA ALA A 778 20.14 -6.53 -14.97
C ALA A 778 19.44 -7.78 -14.45
N PHE A 779 19.39 -7.90 -13.12
CA PHE A 779 18.52 -8.83 -12.42
C PHE A 779 17.25 -8.10 -12.01
N VAL A 780 16.09 -8.71 -12.26
CA VAL A 780 14.81 -8.01 -12.15
C VAL A 780 13.82 -8.83 -11.34
N ALA A 781 13.26 -8.21 -10.30
CA ALA A 781 12.04 -8.69 -9.65
C ALA A 781 10.85 -8.32 -10.55
N ALA A 782 10.36 -9.28 -11.33
CA ALA A 782 9.36 -9.10 -12.39
C ALA A 782 7.92 -9.35 -11.89
N GLY A 783 7.67 -9.07 -10.61
CA GLY A 783 6.38 -9.28 -9.96
C GLY A 783 5.90 -10.74 -10.06
N HIS A 784 4.65 -10.93 -10.47
CA HIS A 784 4.04 -12.26 -10.64
C HIS A 784 4.68 -13.10 -11.75
N SER A 785 5.43 -12.47 -12.67
CA SER A 785 6.17 -13.21 -13.69
C SER A 785 7.43 -13.88 -13.12
N GLY A 786 7.80 -13.53 -11.89
CA GLY A 786 8.90 -14.11 -11.15
C GLY A 786 10.19 -13.32 -11.28
N ILE A 787 11.30 -14.00 -11.50
CA ILE A 787 12.64 -13.45 -11.60
C ILE A 787 13.05 -13.40 -13.06
N ALA A 788 13.65 -12.28 -13.48
CA ALA A 788 14.19 -12.15 -14.84
C ALA A 788 15.66 -11.71 -14.84
N VAL A 789 16.33 -12.06 -15.95
CA VAL A 789 17.71 -11.67 -16.22
C VAL A 789 17.79 -11.07 -17.62
N VAL A 790 18.36 -9.88 -17.73
CA VAL A 790 18.47 -9.13 -18.98
C VAL A 790 19.94 -8.81 -19.25
N ASP A 791 20.42 -9.13 -20.45
CA ASP A 791 21.72 -8.64 -20.91
C ASP A 791 21.59 -7.17 -21.32
N MET A 792 22.32 -6.31 -20.62
CA MET A 792 22.33 -4.86 -20.82
C MET A 792 23.61 -4.40 -21.54
N THR A 793 24.52 -5.32 -21.89
CA THR A 793 25.86 -5.01 -22.37
C THR A 793 25.84 -4.18 -23.66
N ASP A 794 24.97 -4.52 -24.62
CA ASP A 794 24.94 -3.80 -25.89
C ASP A 794 24.45 -2.36 -25.73
N LEU A 795 23.52 -2.12 -24.80
CA LEU A 795 23.08 -0.77 -24.44
C LEU A 795 24.14 -0.03 -23.62
N LEU A 796 24.46 -0.54 -22.44
CA LEU A 796 25.21 0.20 -21.41
C LEU A 796 26.71 0.26 -21.69
N VAL A 797 27.28 -0.75 -22.36
CA VAL A 797 28.72 -0.82 -22.66
C VAL A 797 29.01 -0.42 -24.11
N ASN A 798 28.24 -0.94 -25.08
CA ASN A 798 28.49 -0.66 -26.49
C ASN A 798 27.77 0.60 -27.00
N GLY A 799 26.79 1.13 -26.27
CA GLY A 799 26.04 2.35 -26.62
C GLY A 799 25.02 2.16 -27.75
N ASN A 800 24.54 0.93 -27.97
CA ASN A 800 23.60 0.59 -29.05
C ASN A 800 22.17 0.44 -28.51
N ALA A 801 21.30 1.43 -28.72
CA ALA A 801 19.90 1.34 -28.30
C ALA A 801 19.01 0.52 -29.29
N PRO A 802 18.02 -0.28 -28.82
CA PRO A 802 17.66 -0.44 -27.41
C PRO A 802 18.59 -1.39 -26.64
N GLY A 803 19.35 -2.27 -27.30
CA GLY A 803 20.50 -3.00 -26.72
C GLY A 803 20.25 -3.88 -25.49
N MET A 804 18.99 -4.25 -25.25
CA MET A 804 18.53 -5.03 -24.09
C MET A 804 17.97 -6.37 -24.57
N GLU A 805 18.48 -7.48 -24.03
CA GLU A 805 18.07 -8.83 -24.42
C GLU A 805 17.67 -9.67 -23.20
N LEU A 806 16.43 -10.15 -23.18
CA LEU A 806 15.95 -11.07 -22.15
C LEU A 806 16.70 -12.42 -22.26
N ILE A 807 17.42 -12.79 -21.21
CA ILE A 807 18.10 -14.09 -21.12
C ILE A 807 17.10 -15.17 -20.70
N LYS A 808 16.35 -14.90 -19.63
CA LYS A 808 15.29 -15.77 -19.10
C LYS A 808 14.40 -15.02 -18.13
N ILE A 809 13.16 -15.47 -18.01
CA ILE A 809 12.23 -15.11 -16.93
C ILE A 809 11.56 -16.38 -16.40
N PHE A 810 11.47 -16.49 -15.08
CA PHE A 810 10.98 -17.69 -14.43
C PHE A 810 10.43 -17.43 -13.03
N GLN A 811 9.43 -18.21 -12.65
CA GLN A 811 8.95 -18.28 -11.27
C GLN A 811 9.80 -19.27 -10.46
N PRO A 812 10.01 -19.06 -9.14
CA PRO A 812 10.63 -20.06 -8.27
C PRO A 812 9.98 -21.44 -8.38
N ILE A 813 10.74 -22.49 -8.08
CA ILE A 813 10.26 -23.88 -8.17
C ILE A 813 9.41 -24.18 -6.92
N LYS A 814 8.08 -24.19 -7.07
CA LYS A 814 7.17 -24.67 -6.03
C LYS A 814 7.17 -26.20 -6.01
N ILE A 815 7.42 -26.79 -4.83
CA ILE A 815 7.38 -28.23 -4.60
C ILE A 815 6.36 -28.50 -3.50
N GLU A 816 5.31 -29.24 -3.83
CA GLU A 816 4.24 -29.61 -2.90
C GLU A 816 4.25 -31.12 -2.72
N GLU A 817 4.37 -31.59 -1.47
CA GLU A 817 4.21 -33.00 -1.14
C GLU A 817 2.82 -33.24 -0.57
N GLU A 818 2.02 -34.02 -1.29
CA GLU A 818 0.68 -34.41 -0.87
C GLU A 818 0.71 -35.35 0.34
N LEU A 819 -0.41 -35.45 1.06
CA LEU A 819 -0.58 -36.38 2.19
C LEU A 819 -0.32 -37.85 1.82
N ASP A 820 -0.43 -38.21 0.55
CA ASP A 820 -0.14 -39.55 0.03
C ASP A 820 1.32 -39.76 -0.40
N GLY A 821 2.17 -38.72 -0.25
CA GLY A 821 3.58 -38.69 -0.61
C GLY A 821 3.86 -38.44 -2.09
N THR A 822 2.86 -38.02 -2.87
CA THR A 822 3.09 -37.56 -4.24
C THR A 822 3.65 -36.14 -4.25
N VAL A 823 4.60 -35.88 -5.15
CA VAL A 823 5.25 -34.57 -5.27
C VAL A 823 4.76 -33.87 -6.53
N HIS A 824 4.18 -32.69 -6.35
CA HIS A 824 3.71 -31.79 -7.40
C HIS A 824 4.72 -30.66 -7.57
N ILE A 825 5.18 -30.45 -8.81
CA ILE A 825 6.04 -29.32 -9.16
C ILE A 825 5.17 -28.29 -9.86
N GLY A 826 4.93 -27.18 -9.18
CA GLY A 826 3.94 -26.17 -9.54
C GLY A 826 4.54 -24.86 -10.03
N LYS A 827 3.63 -23.93 -10.32
CA LYS A 827 3.93 -22.50 -10.44
C LYS A 827 4.10 -21.92 -9.04
N ALA A 828 4.93 -20.89 -8.90
CA ALA A 828 4.98 -20.10 -7.69
C ALA A 828 3.67 -19.31 -7.51
N ASP A 829 3.23 -19.21 -6.27
CA ASP A 829 2.22 -18.28 -5.77
C ASP A 829 2.85 -16.93 -5.41
N SER A 830 2.09 -15.84 -5.47
CA SER A 830 2.56 -14.46 -5.20
C SER A 830 3.58 -13.90 -6.23
N ARG A 831 4.45 -12.98 -5.81
CA ARG A 831 5.30 -12.12 -6.66
C ARG A 831 6.69 -11.90 -6.08
N SER A 832 7.69 -11.69 -6.94
CA SER A 832 8.98 -11.10 -6.52
C SER A 832 8.82 -9.59 -6.32
N VAL A 833 9.50 -9.00 -5.34
CA VAL A 833 9.37 -7.56 -5.04
C VAL A 833 10.69 -6.83 -5.24
N ASP A 834 11.76 -7.29 -4.60
CA ASP A 834 13.05 -6.60 -4.52
C ASP A 834 14.21 -7.54 -4.91
N VAL A 835 15.36 -6.96 -5.27
CA VAL A 835 16.56 -7.70 -5.64
C VAL A 835 17.84 -6.99 -5.20
N ASP A 836 18.75 -7.76 -4.60
CA ASP A 836 20.11 -7.32 -4.27
C ASP A 836 21.15 -8.28 -4.87
N VAL A 837 22.28 -7.77 -5.31
CA VAL A 837 23.39 -8.60 -5.83
C VAL A 837 24.63 -8.42 -4.97
N ILE A 838 24.99 -9.46 -4.21
CA ILE A 838 26.20 -9.45 -3.38
C ILE A 838 27.12 -10.60 -3.78
N GLY A 839 28.30 -10.23 -4.28
CA GLY A 839 29.31 -11.19 -4.72
C GLY A 839 28.86 -11.95 -5.96
N GLU A 840 28.74 -13.28 -5.83
CA GLU A 840 28.38 -14.21 -6.91
C GLU A 840 26.91 -14.68 -6.81
N HIS A 841 26.10 -14.00 -5.99
CA HIS A 841 24.69 -14.36 -5.77
C HIS A 841 23.78 -13.14 -5.95
N ALA A 842 22.60 -13.41 -6.49
CA ALA A 842 21.47 -12.49 -6.49
C ALA A 842 20.43 -12.98 -5.49
N TYR A 843 19.92 -12.07 -4.67
CA TYR A 843 18.95 -12.31 -3.62
C TYR A 843 17.64 -11.63 -4.01
N PHE A 844 16.53 -12.35 -3.93
CA PHE A 844 15.21 -11.85 -4.32
C PHE A 844 14.22 -12.03 -3.18
N SER A 845 13.56 -10.95 -2.78
CA SER A 845 12.38 -11.07 -1.93
C SER A 845 11.19 -11.51 -2.78
N TYR A 846 10.35 -12.37 -2.20
CA TYR A 846 9.28 -13.02 -2.91
C TYR A 846 8.13 -13.39 -1.98
N GLY A 847 6.93 -12.91 -2.25
CA GLY A 847 5.86 -12.94 -1.26
C GLY A 847 5.38 -14.33 -0.82
N GLY A 848 5.44 -15.36 -1.67
CA GLY A 848 5.10 -16.75 -1.28
C GLY A 848 6.31 -17.56 -0.79
N PHE A 849 7.52 -17.03 -0.96
CA PHE A 849 8.77 -17.77 -0.80
C PHE A 849 9.74 -17.14 0.22
N GLY A 850 9.43 -15.97 0.76
CA GLY A 850 10.34 -15.19 1.60
C GLY A 850 11.53 -14.68 0.81
N LEU A 851 12.75 -14.88 1.30
CA LEU A 851 13.97 -14.46 0.62
C LEU A 851 14.66 -15.65 -0.07
N LEU A 852 14.98 -15.49 -1.35
CA LEU A 852 15.58 -16.51 -2.21
C LEU A 852 16.98 -16.10 -2.65
N ALA A 853 17.95 -17.00 -2.57
CA ALA A 853 19.30 -16.79 -3.09
C ALA A 853 19.54 -17.63 -4.34
N TYR A 854 20.08 -17.03 -5.40
CA TYR A 854 20.46 -17.71 -6.64
C TYR A 854 21.92 -17.44 -6.98
N SER A 855 22.61 -18.45 -7.51
CA SER A 855 23.94 -18.25 -8.09
C SER A 855 23.84 -17.50 -9.42
N ILE A 856 24.67 -16.48 -9.61
CA ILE A 856 24.74 -15.72 -10.87
C ILE A 856 25.10 -16.65 -12.04
N ASP A 857 25.98 -17.63 -11.84
CA ASP A 857 26.34 -18.59 -12.88
C ASP A 857 25.13 -19.40 -13.38
N ASP A 858 24.25 -19.83 -12.47
CA ASP A 858 23.03 -20.58 -12.82
C ASP A 858 21.98 -19.67 -13.49
N LEU A 859 21.87 -18.42 -13.02
CA LEU A 859 21.03 -17.41 -13.65
C LEU A 859 21.49 -17.10 -15.08
N LEU A 860 22.79 -17.05 -15.35
CA LEU A 860 23.37 -16.78 -16.67
C LEU A 860 23.57 -18.04 -17.54
N ALA A 861 23.33 -19.24 -16.99
CA ALA A 861 23.48 -20.46 -17.75
C ALA A 861 22.60 -20.45 -19.02
N PRO A 862 23.15 -20.79 -20.20
CA PRO A 862 22.41 -20.66 -21.46
C PRO A 862 21.25 -21.65 -21.53
N LEU A 863 20.11 -21.17 -22.02
CA LEU A 863 18.97 -22.04 -22.32
C LEU A 863 19.29 -22.99 -23.48
N PRO A 864 18.73 -24.22 -23.49
CA PRO A 864 18.90 -25.13 -24.62
C PRO A 864 18.34 -24.57 -25.94
N ASP A 865 18.94 -24.95 -27.06
CA ASP A 865 18.50 -24.54 -28.40
C ASP A 865 16.99 -24.75 -28.61
N GLY A 866 16.26 -23.67 -28.89
CA GLY A 866 14.81 -23.68 -29.18
C GLY A 866 13.90 -23.57 -27.95
N VAL A 867 14.45 -23.31 -26.77
CA VAL A 867 13.69 -22.87 -25.58
C VAL A 867 13.59 -21.36 -25.60
N GLU A 868 12.37 -20.83 -25.51
CA GLU A 868 12.15 -19.39 -25.46
C GLU A 868 12.43 -18.86 -24.04
N PRO A 869 13.08 -17.69 -23.88
CA PRO A 869 13.39 -17.08 -22.58
C PRO A 869 12.21 -16.87 -21.64
N ASP A 870 11.01 -16.70 -22.19
CA ASP A 870 9.75 -16.49 -21.46
C ASP A 870 8.94 -17.78 -21.23
N ARG A 871 9.47 -18.94 -21.65
CA ARG A 871 8.79 -20.24 -21.57
C ARG A 871 9.74 -21.35 -21.17
N VAL A 872 10.46 -21.14 -20.07
CA VAL A 872 11.47 -22.08 -19.55
C VAL A 872 10.88 -23.27 -18.78
N PHE A 873 9.58 -23.23 -18.46
CA PHE A 873 8.87 -24.28 -17.73
C PHE A 873 7.52 -24.60 -18.40
N THR A 874 7.16 -25.89 -18.44
CA THR A 874 5.83 -26.36 -18.86
C THR A 874 5.20 -27.22 -17.74
N PRO A 875 4.09 -26.77 -17.13
CA PRO A 875 3.40 -27.52 -16.07
C PRO A 875 2.88 -28.91 -16.49
N GLY A 876 2.64 -29.80 -15.53
CA GLY A 876 1.88 -31.06 -15.75
C GLY A 876 2.71 -32.34 -15.99
N GLY A 877 3.93 -32.44 -15.47
CA GLY A 877 4.64 -33.73 -15.28
C GLY A 877 5.20 -34.42 -16.53
N GLY A 878 5.17 -33.78 -17.71
CA GLY A 878 5.73 -34.32 -18.96
C GLY A 878 6.54 -33.34 -19.82
N GLY A 879 6.62 -32.08 -19.40
CA GLY A 879 7.42 -31.03 -20.05
C GLY A 879 8.84 -30.92 -19.51
N ALA A 880 9.66 -30.06 -20.12
CA ALA A 880 10.97 -29.72 -19.60
C ALA A 880 10.87 -28.55 -18.62
N ASP A 881 11.66 -28.59 -17.55
CA ASP A 881 11.83 -27.53 -16.57
C ASP A 881 13.30 -27.09 -16.61
N TYR A 882 13.54 -25.85 -17.04
CA TYR A 882 14.88 -25.24 -17.14
C TYR A 882 15.02 -24.05 -16.19
N ARG A 883 14.16 -23.95 -15.18
CA ARG A 883 14.28 -22.94 -14.13
C ARG A 883 15.56 -23.16 -13.34
N PRO A 884 16.31 -22.09 -13.02
CA PRO A 884 17.39 -22.16 -12.04
C PRO A 884 16.86 -22.67 -10.70
N GLU A 885 17.68 -23.46 -10.00
CA GLU A 885 17.41 -23.87 -8.62
C GLU A 885 17.96 -22.81 -7.67
N ALA A 886 17.18 -22.42 -6.66
CA ALA A 886 17.66 -21.53 -5.62
C ALA A 886 18.72 -22.26 -4.77
N VAL A 887 19.77 -21.54 -4.38
CA VAL A 887 20.80 -22.02 -3.45
C VAL A 887 20.19 -22.23 -2.06
N ALA A 888 19.35 -21.28 -1.63
CA ALA A 888 18.55 -21.37 -0.42
C ALA A 888 17.28 -20.53 -0.55
N GLN A 889 16.35 -20.84 0.33
CA GLN A 889 15.13 -20.12 0.59
C GLN A 889 15.01 -19.93 2.09
N TYR A 890 14.52 -18.78 2.52
CA TYR A 890 14.15 -18.54 3.92
C TYR A 890 12.73 -17.98 3.98
N ARG A 891 11.84 -18.67 4.70
CA ARG A 891 10.47 -18.25 4.96
C ARG A 891 10.28 -18.00 6.45
N LEU A 892 9.64 -16.89 6.79
CA LEU A 892 9.37 -16.56 8.19
C LEU A 892 8.46 -17.60 8.86
N GLN A 893 7.52 -18.19 8.12
CA GLN A 893 6.57 -19.20 8.60
C GLN A 893 7.22 -20.53 9.02
N GLU A 894 8.49 -20.75 8.69
CA GLU A 894 9.21 -21.95 9.13
C GLU A 894 9.68 -21.82 10.59
N GLU A 895 9.60 -20.62 11.17
CA GLU A 895 10.03 -20.34 12.54
C GLU A 895 8.90 -20.61 13.55
N PRO A 896 9.20 -21.30 14.68
CA PRO A 896 8.20 -21.58 15.70
C PRO A 896 7.57 -20.31 16.29
N GLY A 897 6.24 -20.21 16.22
CA GLY A 897 5.46 -19.06 16.69
C GLY A 897 5.18 -18.01 15.62
N LEU A 898 5.65 -18.20 14.38
CA LEU A 898 5.40 -17.33 13.22
C LEU A 898 4.73 -18.08 12.06
N GLU A 899 4.19 -19.28 12.32
CA GLU A 899 3.60 -20.15 11.29
C GLU A 899 2.42 -19.49 10.55
N ASP A 900 1.68 -18.63 11.26
CA ASP A 900 0.51 -17.90 10.75
C ASP A 900 0.84 -16.46 10.31
N SER A 901 2.12 -16.05 10.38
CA SER A 901 2.54 -14.71 9.95
C SER A 901 2.40 -14.54 8.43
N ASP A 902 2.17 -13.31 7.99
CA ASP A 902 2.16 -12.96 6.56
C ASP A 902 3.48 -13.39 5.88
N PRO A 903 3.43 -14.15 4.76
CA PRO A 903 4.62 -14.54 4.00
C PRO A 903 5.23 -13.42 3.16
N GLU A 904 4.56 -12.27 3.00
CA GLU A 904 4.96 -11.24 2.04
C GLU A 904 6.28 -10.53 2.42
N ALA A 905 7.40 -11.04 1.91
CA ALA A 905 8.68 -10.32 1.91
C ALA A 905 8.69 -9.21 0.86
N LEU A 906 8.91 -7.96 1.30
CA LEU A 906 8.94 -6.74 0.49
C LEU A 906 10.39 -6.27 0.27
N TYR A 907 10.71 -5.00 0.53
CA TYR A 907 12.06 -4.47 0.33
C TYR A 907 13.03 -4.93 1.42
N MET A 908 14.30 -5.07 1.04
CA MET A 908 15.36 -5.50 1.94
C MET A 908 16.56 -4.55 1.92
N THR A 909 17.38 -4.61 2.95
CA THR A 909 18.64 -3.88 3.01
C THR A 909 19.76 -4.82 3.41
N PRO A 910 20.79 -4.99 2.58
CA PRO A 910 21.95 -5.79 2.94
C PRO A 910 22.93 -4.98 3.78
N GLN A 911 23.56 -5.65 4.74
CA GLN A 911 24.72 -5.17 5.48
C GLN A 911 25.85 -6.19 5.36
N HIS A 912 26.85 -5.87 4.54
CA HIS A 912 27.97 -6.76 4.25
C HIS A 912 29.23 -6.35 5.02
N PHE A 913 29.81 -7.30 5.75
CA PHE A 913 31.05 -7.17 6.49
C PHE A 913 32.13 -8.04 5.81
N PRO A 914 33.10 -7.43 5.12
CA PRO A 914 34.11 -8.19 4.38
C PRO A 914 35.08 -8.94 5.29
N ALA A 915 35.43 -10.17 4.89
CA ALA A 915 36.53 -10.93 5.50
C ALA A 915 37.87 -10.21 5.32
N ASP A 916 38.83 -10.47 6.22
CA ASP A 916 40.20 -9.98 6.15
C ASP A 916 40.35 -8.44 6.07
N THR A 917 39.27 -7.70 6.32
CA THR A 917 39.24 -6.23 6.38
C THR A 917 39.24 -5.78 7.84
N LEU A 918 39.96 -4.69 8.11
CA LEU A 918 39.94 -4.06 9.43
C LEU A 918 38.66 -3.24 9.57
N LEU A 919 37.79 -3.66 10.50
CA LEU A 919 36.49 -3.06 10.77
C LEU A 919 36.49 -2.32 12.12
N ILE A 920 35.60 -1.36 12.26
CA ILE A 920 35.35 -0.61 13.51
C ILE A 920 33.90 -0.87 13.96
N ASP A 921 33.70 -1.34 15.19
CA ASP A 921 32.36 -1.50 15.76
C ASP A 921 31.78 -0.20 16.33
N GLY A 922 30.54 -0.24 16.82
CA GLY A 922 29.84 0.93 17.39
C GLY A 922 30.51 1.53 18.64
N ASP A 923 31.39 0.79 19.31
CA ASP A 923 32.18 1.26 20.45
C ASP A 923 33.56 1.82 20.04
N GLY A 924 33.87 1.81 18.74
CA GLY A 924 35.16 2.22 18.19
C GLY A 924 36.27 1.17 18.32
N HIS A 925 35.94 -0.08 18.61
CA HIS A 925 36.92 -1.16 18.67
C HIS A 925 37.23 -1.71 17.27
N TRP A 926 38.51 -1.96 17.06
CA TRP A 926 39.03 -2.55 15.83
C TRP A 926 38.93 -4.07 15.86
N TYR A 927 38.36 -4.68 14.82
CA TYR A 927 38.30 -6.13 14.65
C TYR A 927 38.46 -6.54 13.19
N THR A 928 38.64 -7.84 12.95
CA THR A 928 38.68 -8.44 11.61
C THR A 928 37.85 -9.72 11.64
N LEU A 929 37.18 -10.06 10.53
CA LEU A 929 36.49 -11.33 10.37
C LEU A 929 37.33 -12.29 9.52
N ASP A 930 37.37 -13.56 9.91
CA ASP A 930 38.04 -14.60 9.10
C ASP A 930 37.21 -14.98 7.86
N GLU A 931 35.89 -14.80 7.92
CA GLU A 931 34.92 -15.05 6.84
C GLU A 931 33.99 -13.84 6.72
N SER A 932 33.41 -13.62 5.53
CA SER A 932 32.49 -12.50 5.32
C SER A 932 31.21 -12.73 6.10
N LYS A 933 30.64 -11.66 6.66
CA LYS A 933 29.31 -11.68 7.25
C LYS A 933 28.34 -10.91 6.35
N LEU A 934 27.18 -11.47 6.05
CA LEU A 934 26.13 -10.80 5.28
C LEU A 934 24.84 -10.87 6.09
N LEU A 935 24.28 -9.71 6.41
CA LEU A 935 23.00 -9.61 7.09
C LEU A 935 21.98 -8.97 6.15
N PHE A 936 20.74 -9.46 6.16
CA PHE A 936 19.61 -8.80 5.52
C PHE A 936 18.64 -8.31 6.57
N TYR A 937 18.15 -7.10 6.38
CA TYR A 937 17.04 -6.52 7.14
C TYR A 937 15.89 -6.46 6.16
N VAL A 938 14.86 -7.26 6.40
CA VAL A 938 13.81 -7.52 5.43
C VAL A 938 12.49 -7.08 6.03
N ALA A 939 11.78 -6.27 5.26
CA ALA A 939 10.41 -5.88 5.57
C ALA A 939 9.48 -7.03 5.14
N TYR A 940 8.69 -7.55 6.08
CA TYR A 940 7.77 -8.68 5.89
C TYR A 940 6.29 -8.23 6.01
N GLY A 941 5.97 -7.02 5.53
CA GLY A 941 4.61 -6.50 5.52
C GLY A 941 3.97 -6.48 6.91
N GLU A 942 2.79 -7.09 7.04
CA GLU A 942 2.06 -7.21 8.31
C GLU A 942 2.79 -8.06 9.36
N ALA A 943 3.83 -8.83 9.01
CA ALA A 943 4.66 -9.53 9.98
C ALA A 943 5.81 -8.67 10.53
N GLY A 944 5.92 -7.40 10.12
CA GLY A 944 6.95 -6.47 10.61
C GLY A 944 8.31 -6.70 9.97
N VAL A 945 9.40 -6.60 10.75
CA VAL A 945 10.78 -6.60 10.24
C VAL A 945 11.60 -7.76 10.80
N ALA A 946 12.40 -8.40 9.94
CA ALA A 946 13.31 -9.47 10.35
C ALA A 946 14.77 -9.16 9.97
N LYS A 947 15.69 -9.57 10.83
CA LYS A 947 17.14 -9.56 10.59
C LYS A 947 17.61 -10.99 10.38
N LEU A 948 18.20 -11.25 9.22
CA LEU A 948 18.60 -12.58 8.77
C LEU A 948 20.12 -12.62 8.57
N ASP A 949 20.78 -13.65 9.08
CA ASP A 949 22.17 -13.95 8.77
C ASP A 949 22.24 -14.82 7.52
N TRP A 950 22.87 -14.28 6.47
CA TRP A 950 23.04 -14.90 5.16
C TRP A 950 24.51 -15.07 4.77
N SER A 951 25.39 -15.11 5.78
CA SER A 951 26.83 -15.31 5.58
C SER A 951 27.18 -16.63 4.90
N ASP A 952 26.34 -17.66 5.12
CA ASP A 952 26.32 -18.89 4.31
C ASP A 952 25.11 -18.84 3.36
N PRO A 953 25.32 -18.63 2.05
CA PRO A 953 24.23 -18.54 1.08
C PRO A 953 23.32 -19.76 1.01
N ALA A 954 23.77 -20.92 1.50
CA ALA A 954 23.00 -22.16 1.51
C ALA A 954 22.25 -22.41 2.85
N ASN A 955 22.56 -21.67 3.91
CA ASN A 955 22.02 -21.89 5.26
C ASN A 955 21.72 -20.57 5.98
N PRO A 956 20.68 -19.82 5.54
CA PRO A 956 20.24 -18.61 6.22
C PRO A 956 19.66 -18.88 7.61
N VAL A 957 19.74 -17.89 8.51
CA VAL A 957 19.28 -18.02 9.91
C VAL A 957 18.56 -16.75 10.38
N LEU A 958 17.42 -16.89 11.07
CA LEU A 958 16.81 -15.78 11.81
C LEU A 958 17.71 -15.32 12.95
N MET A 959 18.03 -14.03 13.00
CA MET A 959 18.68 -13.43 14.17
C MET A 959 17.67 -12.77 15.09
N GLU A 960 16.84 -11.89 14.53
CA GLU A 960 15.91 -11.04 15.27
C GLU A 960 14.65 -10.82 14.41
N HIS A 961 13.50 -10.68 15.07
CA HIS A 961 12.21 -10.36 14.46
C HIS A 961 11.46 -9.41 15.38
N GLN A 962 10.81 -8.40 14.80
CA GLN A 962 9.94 -7.49 15.53
C GLN A 962 8.68 -7.21 14.73
N GLN A 963 7.55 -7.35 15.41
CA GLN A 963 6.28 -6.86 14.91
C GLN A 963 6.28 -5.33 14.93
N THR A 964 5.89 -4.72 13.81
CA THR A 964 5.59 -3.29 13.72
C THR A 964 4.07 -3.09 13.75
N VAL A 965 3.61 -1.84 13.90
CA VAL A 965 2.18 -1.59 14.09
C VAL A 965 1.44 -1.48 12.76
N GLY A 966 2.10 -0.98 11.72
CA GLY A 966 1.59 -0.97 10.36
C GLY A 966 2.20 -2.10 9.53
N GLU A 967 2.32 -1.85 8.23
CA GLU A 967 2.93 -2.76 7.28
C GLU A 967 4.38 -2.33 7.02
N ALA A 968 5.36 -3.15 7.41
CA ALA A 968 6.75 -2.88 7.09
C ALA A 968 6.96 -3.05 5.58
N THR A 969 7.22 -1.96 4.86
CA THR A 969 7.40 -1.95 3.41
C THR A 969 8.86 -1.91 2.98
N GLY A 970 9.73 -1.27 3.76
CA GLY A 970 11.16 -1.18 3.45
C GLY A 970 12.01 -0.77 4.65
N THR A 971 13.31 -1.00 4.53
CA THR A 971 14.27 -0.70 5.60
C THR A 971 15.41 0.18 5.10
N ALA A 972 16.07 0.87 6.02
CA ALA A 972 17.35 1.53 5.81
C ALA A 972 18.21 1.40 7.08
N ILE A 973 19.53 1.47 6.93
CA ILE A 973 20.47 1.29 8.04
C ILE A 973 21.40 2.48 8.12
N ALA A 974 21.51 3.07 9.31
CA ALA A 974 22.57 4.03 9.61
C ALA A 974 22.97 3.92 11.08
N ASN A 975 24.28 3.95 11.35
CA ASN A 975 24.84 4.06 12.69
C ASN A 975 24.32 3.01 13.70
N GLY A 976 24.17 1.76 13.25
CA GLY A 976 23.69 0.65 14.09
C GLY A 976 22.19 0.65 14.39
N ARG A 977 21.41 1.47 13.67
CA ARG A 977 19.95 1.50 13.75
C ARG A 977 19.31 1.00 12.47
N VAL A 978 18.12 0.44 12.62
CA VAL A 978 17.24 0.08 11.50
C VAL A 978 16.08 1.08 11.49
N TYR A 979 15.90 1.73 10.35
CA TYR A 979 14.76 2.61 10.07
C TYR A 979 13.81 1.83 9.18
N VAL A 980 12.54 1.76 9.58
CA VAL A 980 11.53 0.96 8.89
C VAL A 980 10.44 1.89 8.41
N ALA A 981 10.20 1.90 7.10
CA ALA A 981 8.97 2.42 6.52
C ALA A 981 7.84 1.45 6.89
N ASP A 982 6.94 1.88 7.77
CA ASP A 982 5.89 1.03 8.37
C ASP A 982 4.50 1.35 7.80
N GLY A 983 4.42 1.88 6.57
CA GLY A 983 3.17 2.23 5.91
C GLY A 983 2.33 3.17 6.76
N GLY A 984 1.12 2.73 7.10
CA GLY A 984 0.21 3.43 8.02
C GLY A 984 0.73 3.58 9.46
N GLY A 985 1.78 2.86 9.86
CA GLY A 985 2.49 3.04 11.12
C GLY A 985 3.42 4.25 11.16
N GLY A 986 3.76 4.80 9.99
CA GLY A 986 4.73 5.88 9.82
C GLY A 986 6.17 5.37 9.76
N LEU A 987 7.08 6.00 10.51
CA LEU A 987 8.48 5.59 10.62
C LEU A 987 8.75 4.92 11.96
N VAL A 988 9.28 3.70 11.95
CA VAL A 988 9.74 3.00 13.17
C VAL A 988 11.26 2.92 13.19
N VAL A 989 11.87 3.20 14.34
CA VAL A 989 13.32 3.13 14.54
C VAL A 989 13.66 2.06 15.57
N PHE A 990 14.54 1.14 15.21
CA PHE A 990 15.07 0.13 16.12
C PHE A 990 16.56 0.35 16.42
N ARG A 991 16.97 -0.12 17.61
CA ARG A 991 18.35 -0.10 18.08
C ARG A 991 18.71 -1.37 18.87
N GLN A 992 19.96 -1.43 19.32
CA GLN A 992 20.50 -2.51 20.15
C GLN A 992 19.92 -2.56 21.56
#